data_AF-A0A8H7XAP6-F1
#
_entry.id   AF-A0A8H7XAP6-F1
#
_cell.length_a   1.000
_cell.length_b   1.000
_cell.length_c   1.000
_cell.angle_alpha   90.00
_cell.angle_beta   90.00
_cell.angle_gamma   90.00
#
_symmetry.space_group_name_H-M   'P 1'
#
loop_
_entity.id
_entity.type
_entity.pdbx_description
1 polymer ?
#
loop_
_entity_poly.entity_id
_entity_poly.type
_entity_poly.pdbx_seq_one_letter_code
_entity_poly.pdbx_strand_id
1 'polypeptide(L)'
;MSSSSAGGTDLTITNLSLSDPRCNSVVCLAFKAAEDASQGEIPFASQFVYGHFTVYYYFSCIALFSILHLHRRLSAGYMEYQEPKTTVFQKIKALWRCVMYRKLGIGMSLGHTIMVGFAVLFTTILAFVQKPYFRPRLAYGSPPLGVRTGVIALALTPVIVALSGKSNLITLVTGISHERLNILHRYLGYICLGLGIVHTVAFLYAMYGDSNYWPLLEMIGSTEYTGVVVMFLLLFLTIFSIPWFRQRFYEIFASSHIAVYLLYLGFMFWHTANRIDTWVYLYATVAISLLSNLSRLLKFKTPRWGGSTATIQDIDGEMLRITIPAFNGMTWKPGQHVYLRFPSLSTLENHPFTIASLCEETYVTDKNGTSTRTPLLFLIKTRTGLTKRLMKFTQQRATLRVFIDGPYGDNHLNLSSGYEQVILVAGGSGISAVLPLFSMLCKKVSRKDSILRSVKLIWVIKNRLAQAWVQEEIKTALAMTRPGTVEIHLFITGEKDRAGQIAFSFEAGDIELEDDIGKGRKISEEVDLEEQRLIPEPTGFFDGQEDDSDGFLSLHDLEMEMGTGRGDETSRQEVDGAGNEDEKLVASHQMDRHHPNQYLDCDYGIEACISHGRPCFQDVLPRFLLEGGRVCIVGCGPQEMDIDLSNAVAACQTRVLRGRPPNMYSSTFTVVSTALLAAGALSHSPNTYHFNPLEHLAGVTPPFNPLDPPLDPSPPQGCNVTRAAYLVRHSSIYSNDFDYESYIEPFVQKLSNTTVDWSKVPILSFLATWRVPFTDSEQEMLTRSGKLEATRLGVDIAQRYQGLRTPRRIWTSTAERTVKSAKALAGGLADDKEVEVVEIYEGEEDGANSLTPYESCPGYSSSTGGDQSSEFLKVYTAPPAARFNSAAPAFNFTAEDIYAMSLLCGYETVIRGSSPFCDLKVLSPNEWLGFEYTNDIMYHYNTGYGSPVSGAIGFPWANATFHTLMSAHNNISNATTDQDLYISFTHRELPPTVLVALGLFNNSAFSNTNNVNSTMPSDRINHRRAWKSSHIVPFLTNVAVEKMECESFAFEKGTFYRVLVNGSPQSLDGCSDGPGESCEESELVGWLEGRGEVVGGFGSVCGVEYGNGTDVLGIYDM
;
A
#
# COMPACT_ATOMS: atom_id res chain seq x y z
N MET A 1 15.69 67.37 10.59
CA MET A 1 16.17 68.77 10.49
C MET A 1 15.05 69.64 9.95
N SER A 2 15.06 70.90 10.35
CA SER A 2 14.03 71.95 10.30
C SER A 2 13.43 72.28 8.92
N SER A 3 12.12 72.56 8.96
CA SER A 3 11.31 73.50 8.15
C SER A 3 11.94 74.21 6.93
N SER A 4 11.26 74.11 5.78
CA SER A 4 10.92 75.27 4.95
C SER A 4 9.66 75.00 4.12
N SER A 5 8.68 75.89 4.28
CA SER A 5 7.48 76.03 3.47
C SER A 5 7.73 77.13 2.43
N ALA A 6 7.56 76.85 1.13
CA ALA A 6 7.15 77.85 0.14
C ALA A 6 6.78 77.13 -1.17
N GLY A 7 5.53 77.30 -1.59
CA GLY A 7 5.04 76.83 -2.87
C GLY A 7 5.71 77.56 -4.03
N GLY A 8 6.30 76.78 -4.93
CA GLY A 8 6.51 77.14 -6.33
C GLY A 8 6.10 75.91 -7.14
N THR A 9 4.91 75.92 -7.75
CA THR A 9 4.59 74.95 -8.79
C THR A 9 5.55 75.22 -9.95
N ASP A 10 6.54 74.36 -10.12
CA ASP A 10 7.42 74.40 -11.27
C ASP A 10 6.58 74.14 -12.53
N LEU A 11 6.19 75.23 -13.21
CA LEU A 11 5.41 75.22 -14.46
C LEU A 11 6.09 74.40 -15.56
N THR A 12 7.35 74.01 -15.38
CA THR A 12 8.09 73.17 -16.33
C THR A 12 7.74 71.68 -16.26
N ILE A 13 7.14 71.19 -15.17
CA ILE A 13 6.82 69.76 -14.97
C ILE A 13 5.34 69.43 -15.23
N THR A 14 4.44 70.40 -15.04
CA THR A 14 2.98 70.18 -15.10
C THR A 14 2.45 69.80 -16.49
N ASN A 15 3.06 70.33 -17.57
CA ASN A 15 2.65 70.16 -18.96
C ASN A 15 3.65 69.34 -19.80
N LEU A 16 4.27 68.32 -19.21
CA LEU A 16 5.14 67.40 -19.93
C LEU A 16 4.36 66.28 -20.61
N SER A 17 4.89 65.78 -21.74
CA SER A 17 4.37 64.58 -22.41
C SER A 17 4.66 63.32 -21.58
N LEU A 18 3.83 62.27 -21.73
CA LEU A 18 4.01 61.01 -21.00
C LEU A 18 5.32 60.26 -21.34
N SER A 19 5.94 60.61 -22.48
CA SER A 19 7.26 60.13 -22.90
C SER A 19 8.43 60.85 -22.22
N ASP A 20 8.22 61.99 -21.55
CA ASP A 20 9.28 62.67 -20.81
C ASP A 20 9.52 61.93 -19.46
N PRO A 21 10.77 61.52 -19.15
CA PRO A 21 11.09 60.78 -17.93
C PRO A 21 10.79 61.55 -16.63
N ARG A 22 10.63 62.88 -16.70
CA ARG A 22 10.21 63.72 -15.55
C ARG A 22 8.70 63.71 -15.31
N CYS A 23 7.89 63.21 -16.25
CA CYS A 23 6.44 63.03 -16.09
C CYS A 23 6.14 61.65 -15.44
N ASN A 24 6.48 61.53 -14.15
CA ASN A 24 6.43 60.27 -13.39
C ASN A 24 5.63 60.35 -12.07
N SER A 25 4.94 61.47 -11.82
CA SER A 25 4.15 61.69 -10.60
C SER A 25 2.89 62.49 -10.90
N VAL A 26 1.96 62.52 -9.94
CA VAL A 26 0.66 63.23 -10.00
C VAL A 26 0.76 64.74 -10.25
N VAL A 27 1.97 65.32 -10.16
CA VAL A 27 2.25 66.73 -10.49
C VAL A 27 2.21 66.98 -12.01
N CYS A 28 2.49 65.97 -12.83
CA CYS A 28 2.34 66.02 -14.29
C CYS A 28 0.89 65.68 -14.69
N LEU A 29 0.22 66.56 -15.45
CA LEU A 29 -1.18 66.35 -15.83
C LEU A 29 -1.39 65.13 -16.75
N ALA A 30 -0.45 64.87 -17.66
CA ALA A 30 -0.49 63.71 -18.55
C ALA A 30 -0.32 62.39 -17.77
N PHE A 31 0.52 62.37 -16.74
CA PHE A 31 0.68 61.22 -15.85
C PHE A 31 -0.61 60.98 -15.06
N LYS A 32 -1.19 62.03 -14.46
CA LYS A 32 -2.43 61.93 -13.68
C LYS A 32 -3.61 61.45 -14.52
N ALA A 33 -3.75 61.94 -15.76
CA ALA A 33 -4.78 61.46 -16.68
C ALA A 33 -4.61 59.97 -17.06
N ALA A 34 -3.36 59.51 -17.25
CA ALA A 34 -3.07 58.10 -17.52
C ALA A 34 -3.30 57.19 -16.30
N GLU A 35 -2.97 57.69 -15.10
CA GLU A 35 -3.27 57.05 -13.82
C GLU A 35 -4.78 56.93 -13.60
N ASP A 36 -5.53 58.02 -13.78
CA ASP A 36 -6.99 58.05 -13.66
C ASP A 36 -7.66 57.12 -14.69
N ALA A 37 -7.15 57.05 -15.92
CA ALA A 37 -7.63 56.10 -16.93
C ALA A 37 -7.37 54.63 -16.52
N SER A 38 -6.16 54.32 -16.03
CA SER A 38 -5.80 53.00 -15.52
C SER A 38 -6.65 52.58 -14.31
N GLN A 39 -6.90 53.51 -13.38
CA GLN A 39 -7.80 53.29 -12.24
C GLN A 39 -9.28 53.21 -12.67
N GLY A 40 -9.67 53.90 -13.75
CA GLY A 40 -10.99 53.81 -14.35
C GLY A 40 -11.29 52.45 -14.99
N GLU A 41 -10.30 51.82 -15.62
CA GLU A 41 -10.44 50.47 -16.19
C GLU A 41 -10.66 49.40 -15.10
N ILE A 42 -9.78 49.41 -14.08
CA ILE A 42 -9.90 48.51 -12.93
C ILE A 42 -9.62 49.31 -11.65
N PRO A 43 -10.68 49.75 -10.95
CA PRO A 43 -10.51 50.49 -9.70
C PRO A 43 -9.91 49.60 -8.60
N PHE A 44 -8.92 50.10 -7.86
CA PHE A 44 -8.33 49.38 -6.72
C PHE A 44 -9.40 48.92 -5.71
N ALA A 45 -10.35 49.80 -5.36
CA ALA A 45 -11.42 49.49 -4.41
C ALA A 45 -12.37 48.37 -4.89
N SER A 46 -12.56 48.21 -6.21
CA SER A 46 -13.44 47.17 -6.77
C SER A 46 -12.92 45.75 -6.54
N GLN A 47 -11.63 45.59 -6.25
CA GLN A 47 -11.03 44.27 -6.04
C GLN A 47 -11.53 43.59 -4.76
N PHE A 48 -12.08 44.34 -3.81
CA PHE A 48 -12.65 43.78 -2.57
C PHE A 48 -13.85 42.84 -2.84
N VAL A 49 -14.59 43.05 -3.92
CA VAL A 49 -15.76 42.26 -4.31
C VAL A 49 -15.41 40.78 -4.53
N TYR A 50 -14.20 40.48 -4.98
CA TYR A 50 -13.74 39.09 -5.17
C TYR A 50 -13.61 38.34 -3.83
N GLY A 51 -13.32 39.05 -2.73
CA GLY A 51 -13.37 38.49 -1.38
C GLY A 51 -14.80 38.12 -0.99
N HIS A 52 -15.79 38.97 -1.30
CA HIS A 52 -17.21 38.66 -1.07
C HIS A 52 -17.68 37.44 -1.86
N PHE A 53 -17.34 37.33 -3.14
CA PHE A 53 -17.67 36.14 -3.94
C PHE A 53 -17.09 34.87 -3.32
N THR A 54 -15.86 34.95 -2.81
CA THR A 54 -15.21 33.83 -2.11
C THR A 54 -16.00 33.43 -0.87
N VAL A 55 -16.37 34.39 -0.02
CA VAL A 55 -17.19 34.13 1.17
C VAL A 55 -18.56 33.55 0.79
N TYR A 56 -19.27 34.14 -0.18
CA TYR A 56 -20.59 33.66 -0.61
C TYR A 56 -20.56 32.22 -1.12
N TYR A 57 -19.51 31.83 -1.85
CA TYR A 57 -19.33 30.45 -2.29
C TYR A 57 -19.30 29.48 -1.10
N TYR A 58 -18.44 29.71 -0.12
CA TYR A 58 -18.33 28.80 1.03
C TYR A 58 -19.55 28.85 1.96
N PHE A 59 -20.17 30.03 2.15
CA PHE A 59 -21.44 30.13 2.87
C PHE A 59 -22.57 29.37 2.17
N SER A 60 -22.61 29.38 0.84
CA SER A 60 -23.58 28.62 0.06
C SER A 60 -23.36 27.11 0.22
N CYS A 61 -22.10 26.65 0.21
CA CYS A 61 -21.77 25.26 0.52
C CYS A 61 -22.24 24.87 1.94
N ILE A 62 -21.91 25.67 2.96
CA ILE A 62 -22.33 25.41 4.34
C ILE A 62 -23.86 25.41 4.47
N ALA A 63 -24.56 26.35 3.82
CA ALA A 63 -26.01 26.42 3.82
C ALA A 63 -26.64 25.19 3.17
N LEU A 64 -26.12 24.73 2.02
CA LEU A 64 -26.57 23.52 1.35
C LEU A 64 -26.44 22.29 2.26
N PHE A 65 -25.27 22.08 2.87
CA PHE A 65 -25.07 20.96 3.80
C PHE A 65 -25.93 21.07 5.07
N SER A 66 -26.19 22.29 5.54
CA SER A 66 -27.07 22.53 6.70
C SER A 66 -28.53 22.22 6.38
N ILE A 67 -29.01 22.57 5.17
CA ILE A 67 -30.35 22.21 4.69
C ILE A 67 -30.48 20.70 4.55
N LEU A 68 -29.48 20.02 3.96
CA LEU A 68 -29.46 18.56 3.85
C LEU A 68 -29.46 17.89 5.24
N HIS A 69 -28.70 18.44 6.18
CA HIS A 69 -28.66 17.97 7.57
C HIS A 69 -30.02 18.11 8.26
N LEU A 70 -30.63 19.29 8.15
CA LEU A 70 -31.95 19.56 8.72
C LEU A 70 -33.02 18.65 8.11
N HIS A 71 -33.01 18.49 6.79
CA HIS A 71 -33.92 17.59 6.08
C HIS A 71 -33.77 16.14 6.56
N ARG A 72 -32.54 15.64 6.71
CA ARG A 72 -32.27 14.29 7.24
C ARG A 72 -32.77 14.15 8.68
N ARG A 73 -32.55 15.16 9.52
CA ARG A 73 -32.97 15.16 10.92
C ARG A 73 -34.49 15.17 11.07
N LEU A 74 -35.19 15.98 10.28
CA LEU A 74 -36.67 16.03 10.28
C LEU A 74 -37.26 14.74 9.71
N SER A 75 -36.66 14.19 8.66
CA SER A 75 -37.11 12.93 8.04
C SER A 75 -36.89 11.72 8.96
N ALA A 76 -35.82 11.72 9.76
CA ALA A 76 -35.52 10.64 10.72
C ALA A 76 -36.57 10.50 11.85
N GLY A 77 -37.32 11.56 12.16
CA GLY A 77 -38.41 11.53 13.15
C GLY A 77 -39.73 10.97 12.61
N TYR A 78 -39.87 10.86 11.28
CA TYR A 78 -41.10 10.43 10.58
C TYR A 78 -40.95 9.08 9.86
N MET A 79 -39.82 8.38 9.99
CA MET A 79 -39.61 7.10 9.31
C MET A 79 -40.39 5.98 10.00
N GLU A 80 -41.68 5.89 9.69
CA GLU A 80 -42.40 4.62 9.71
C GLU A 80 -41.71 3.65 8.74
N TYR A 81 -41.52 2.41 9.17
CA TYR A 81 -40.93 1.37 8.34
C TYR A 81 -41.80 1.17 7.09
N GLN A 82 -41.38 1.75 5.96
CA GLN A 82 -41.93 1.45 4.65
C GLN A 82 -41.05 0.40 3.97
N GLU A 83 -41.69 -0.64 3.44
CA GLU A 83 -41.02 -1.64 2.59
C GLU A 83 -40.25 -0.96 1.46
N PRO A 84 -39.01 -1.42 1.16
CA PRO A 84 -38.17 -0.82 0.14
C PRO A 84 -38.74 -1.09 -1.27
N LYS A 85 -39.68 -0.24 -1.74
CA LYS A 85 -40.06 -0.20 -3.16
C LYS A 85 -38.97 0.51 -3.95
N THR A 86 -38.40 -0.18 -4.95
CA THR A 86 -37.37 0.35 -5.87
C THR A 86 -37.87 1.51 -6.73
N THR A 87 -37.98 2.69 -6.13
CA THR A 87 -38.38 3.92 -6.82
C THR A 87 -37.21 4.52 -7.60
N VAL A 88 -37.50 5.34 -8.61
CA VAL A 88 -36.48 6.11 -9.36
C VAL A 88 -35.60 6.93 -8.41
N PHE A 89 -36.19 7.49 -7.36
CA PHE A 89 -35.48 8.24 -6.33
C PHE A 89 -34.45 7.38 -5.57
N GLN A 90 -34.79 6.12 -5.25
CA GLN A 90 -33.84 5.20 -4.63
C GLN A 90 -32.69 4.82 -5.56
N LYS A 91 -32.95 4.63 -6.86
CA LYS A 91 -31.88 4.41 -7.85
C LYS A 91 -30.95 5.63 -7.97
N ILE A 92 -31.48 6.85 -7.95
CA ILE A 92 -30.67 8.08 -7.94
C ILE A 92 -29.82 8.17 -6.66
N LYS A 93 -30.40 7.88 -5.49
CA LYS A 93 -29.64 7.81 -4.23
C LYS A 93 -28.53 6.75 -4.27
N ALA A 94 -28.81 5.56 -4.81
CA ALA A 94 -27.83 4.49 -4.95
C ALA A 94 -26.69 4.87 -5.92
N LEU A 95 -27.00 5.53 -7.03
CA LEU A 95 -26.00 6.06 -7.96
C LEU A 95 -25.13 7.11 -7.29
N TRP A 96 -25.74 8.04 -6.56
CA TRP A 96 -25.03 9.06 -5.80
C TRP A 96 -24.08 8.45 -4.76
N ARG A 97 -24.56 7.48 -3.97
CA ARG A 97 -23.74 6.74 -2.99
C ARG A 97 -22.60 5.97 -3.68
N CYS A 98 -22.87 5.30 -4.79
CA CYS A 98 -21.86 4.59 -5.58
C CYS A 98 -20.69 5.51 -6.01
N VAL A 99 -21.00 6.73 -6.46
CA VAL A 99 -19.99 7.71 -6.88
C VAL A 99 -19.26 8.29 -5.67
N MET A 100 -20.01 8.75 -4.66
CA MET A 100 -19.43 9.51 -3.54
C MET A 100 -18.62 8.65 -2.56
N TYR A 101 -18.94 7.35 -2.44
CA TYR A 101 -18.21 6.41 -1.58
C TYR A 101 -16.94 5.84 -2.22
N ARG A 102 -16.79 5.93 -3.54
CA ARG A 102 -15.57 5.41 -4.19
C ARG A 102 -14.34 6.21 -3.74
N LYS A 103 -13.31 5.52 -3.25
CA LYS A 103 -12.02 6.13 -2.86
C LYS A 103 -10.97 5.89 -3.93
N LEU A 104 -10.18 6.92 -4.23
CA LEU A 104 -9.04 6.84 -5.15
C LEU A 104 -7.81 6.34 -4.38
N GLY A 105 -6.77 5.88 -5.08
CA GLY A 105 -5.52 5.36 -4.47
C GLY A 105 -4.78 6.32 -3.53
N ILE A 106 -5.17 7.62 -3.53
CA ILE A 106 -4.65 8.68 -2.64
C ILE A 106 -5.47 8.76 -1.32
N GLY A 107 -6.42 7.84 -1.09
CA GLY A 107 -7.25 7.77 0.13
C GLY A 107 -8.42 8.77 0.19
N MET A 108 -8.49 9.73 -0.73
CA MET A 108 -9.59 10.70 -0.82
C MET A 108 -10.81 10.08 -1.53
N SER A 109 -12.01 10.28 -0.98
CA SER A 109 -13.24 9.89 -1.69
C SER A 109 -13.48 10.80 -2.88
N LEU A 110 -14.07 10.26 -3.95
CA LEU A 110 -14.36 10.99 -5.17
C LEU A 110 -15.23 12.24 -4.90
N GLY A 111 -16.11 12.18 -3.90
CA GLY A 111 -16.89 13.35 -3.46
C GLY A 111 -16.04 14.49 -2.91
N HIS A 112 -15.02 14.20 -2.08
CA HIS A 112 -14.07 15.21 -1.63
C HIS A 112 -13.24 15.75 -2.80
N THR A 113 -12.80 14.88 -3.72
CA THR A 113 -12.07 15.27 -4.93
C THR A 113 -12.87 16.24 -5.78
N ILE A 114 -14.16 15.95 -6.02
CA ILE A 114 -15.06 16.81 -6.79
C ILE A 114 -15.20 18.18 -6.10
N MET A 115 -15.42 18.20 -4.79
CA MET A 115 -15.60 19.45 -4.05
C MET A 115 -14.35 20.33 -4.03
N VAL A 116 -13.17 19.73 -3.83
CA VAL A 116 -11.88 20.43 -3.94
C VAL A 116 -11.65 20.91 -5.37
N GLY A 117 -11.96 20.09 -6.38
CA GLY A 117 -11.87 20.45 -7.80
C GLY A 117 -12.73 21.68 -8.15
N PHE A 118 -13.98 21.73 -7.67
CA PHE A 118 -14.83 22.92 -7.83
C PHE A 118 -14.27 24.15 -7.12
N ALA A 119 -13.69 24.01 -5.93
CA ALA A 119 -13.06 25.13 -5.22
C ALA A 119 -11.82 25.67 -5.98
N VAL A 120 -10.99 24.79 -6.54
CA VAL A 120 -9.84 25.16 -7.39
C VAL A 120 -10.32 25.86 -8.67
N LEU A 121 -11.31 25.29 -9.35
CA LEU A 121 -11.87 25.88 -10.56
C LEU A 121 -12.45 27.27 -10.28
N PHE A 122 -13.28 27.40 -9.24
CA PHE A 122 -13.89 28.66 -8.84
C PHE A 122 -12.84 29.74 -8.53
N THR A 123 -11.84 29.42 -7.70
CA THR A 123 -10.78 30.39 -7.35
C THR A 123 -9.89 30.75 -8.53
N THR A 124 -9.61 29.80 -9.43
CA THR A 124 -8.85 30.05 -10.67
C THR A 124 -9.62 30.98 -11.62
N ILE A 125 -10.91 30.74 -11.82
CA ILE A 125 -11.79 31.61 -12.62
C ILE A 125 -11.79 33.02 -12.02
N LEU A 126 -12.03 33.16 -10.71
CA LEU A 126 -12.00 34.48 -10.06
C LEU A 126 -10.63 35.17 -10.20
N ALA A 127 -9.52 34.43 -10.11
CA ALA A 127 -8.18 34.99 -10.26
C ALA A 127 -7.92 35.52 -11.68
N PHE A 128 -8.25 34.75 -12.72
CA PHE A 128 -7.75 35.00 -14.08
C PHE A 128 -8.79 35.51 -15.10
N VAL A 129 -10.08 35.58 -14.78
CA VAL A 129 -11.09 36.03 -15.77
C VAL A 129 -10.92 37.53 -16.15
N GLN A 130 -10.70 38.40 -15.17
CA GLN A 130 -10.67 39.85 -15.42
C GLN A 130 -9.27 40.33 -15.84
N LYS A 131 -9.17 40.88 -17.05
CA LYS A 131 -7.99 41.54 -17.65
C LYS A 131 -8.18 43.07 -17.70
N PRO A 132 -7.11 43.89 -17.72
CA PRO A 132 -5.69 43.51 -17.70
C PRO A 132 -5.20 43.01 -16.32
N TYR A 133 -4.16 42.17 -16.31
CA TYR A 133 -3.58 41.61 -15.08
C TYR A 133 -2.60 42.57 -14.38
N PHE A 134 -1.92 43.40 -15.17
CA PHE A 134 -0.88 44.32 -14.73
C PHE A 134 -1.22 45.73 -15.20
N ARG A 135 -0.78 46.74 -14.44
CA ARG A 135 -0.83 48.14 -14.90
C ARG A 135 0.41 48.44 -15.74
N PRO A 136 0.32 49.38 -16.71
CA PRO A 136 1.47 49.73 -17.56
C PRO A 136 2.68 50.30 -16.81
N ARG A 137 2.46 50.96 -15.66
CA ARG A 137 3.51 51.46 -14.74
C ARG A 137 3.11 51.14 -13.31
N LEU A 138 4.07 50.79 -12.45
CA LEU A 138 3.76 50.48 -11.04
C LEU A 138 3.30 51.74 -10.28
N ALA A 139 3.77 52.91 -10.71
CA ALA A 139 3.37 54.21 -10.18
C ALA A 139 1.87 54.52 -10.33
N TYR A 140 1.14 53.80 -11.22
CA TYR A 140 -0.32 53.90 -11.32
C TYR A 140 -1.07 53.11 -10.24
N GLY A 141 -0.35 52.38 -9.39
CA GLY A 141 -0.89 51.58 -8.29
C GLY A 141 -0.58 50.10 -8.42
N SER A 142 -1.02 49.33 -7.42
CA SER A 142 -0.75 47.88 -7.33
C SER A 142 -1.32 47.09 -8.53
N PRO A 143 -0.66 45.97 -8.92
CA PRO A 143 -1.13 45.12 -10.01
C PRO A 143 -2.50 44.48 -9.68
N PRO A 144 -3.50 44.59 -10.57
CA PRO A 144 -4.84 44.05 -10.36
C PRO A 144 -4.86 42.56 -10.01
N LEU A 145 -4.08 41.74 -10.71
CA LEU A 145 -4.01 40.30 -10.45
C LEU A 145 -3.48 40.01 -9.04
N GLY A 146 -2.43 40.71 -8.61
CA GLY A 146 -1.83 40.54 -7.29
C GLY A 146 -2.80 40.92 -6.17
N VAL A 147 -3.43 42.09 -6.26
CA VAL A 147 -4.41 42.54 -5.25
C VAL A 147 -5.58 41.56 -5.18
N ARG A 148 -6.10 41.10 -6.32
CA ARG A 148 -7.24 40.18 -6.38
C ARG A 148 -6.93 38.84 -5.72
N THR A 149 -5.84 38.18 -6.09
CA THR A 149 -5.48 36.88 -5.49
C THR A 149 -5.15 37.02 -4.01
N GLY A 150 -4.57 38.14 -3.58
CA GLY A 150 -4.34 38.46 -2.17
C GLY A 150 -5.65 38.60 -1.37
N VAL A 151 -6.65 39.30 -1.90
CA VAL A 151 -7.97 39.44 -1.25
C VAL A 151 -8.72 38.11 -1.22
N ILE A 152 -8.65 37.31 -2.29
CA ILE A 152 -9.25 35.95 -2.31
C ILE A 152 -8.58 35.07 -1.25
N ALA A 153 -7.25 35.04 -1.19
CA ALA A 153 -6.50 34.28 -0.18
C ALA A 153 -6.87 34.72 1.25
N LEU A 154 -6.98 36.02 1.49
CA LEU A 154 -7.38 36.57 2.77
C LEU A 154 -8.82 36.18 3.16
N ALA A 155 -9.75 36.20 2.20
CA ALA A 155 -11.14 35.79 2.41
C ALA A 155 -11.28 34.28 2.69
N LEU A 156 -10.31 33.45 2.26
CA LEU A 156 -10.26 32.02 2.58
C LEU A 156 -9.84 31.76 4.03
N THR A 157 -8.99 32.60 4.62
CA THR A 157 -8.44 32.43 5.98
C THR A 157 -9.50 32.12 7.06
N PRO A 158 -10.62 32.88 7.20
CA PRO A 158 -11.64 32.56 8.19
C PRO A 158 -12.30 31.20 7.97
N VAL A 159 -12.46 30.77 6.70
CA VAL A 159 -13.04 29.45 6.36
C VAL A 159 -12.06 28.33 6.70
N ILE A 160 -10.78 28.49 6.36
CA ILE A 160 -9.71 27.53 6.69
C ILE A 160 -9.67 27.30 8.20
N VAL A 161 -9.73 28.36 9.00
CA VAL A 161 -9.71 28.28 10.46
C VAL A 161 -11.01 27.71 11.03
N ALA A 162 -12.17 28.05 10.45
CA ALA A 162 -13.45 27.47 10.85
C ALA A 162 -13.47 25.94 10.68
N LEU A 163 -12.82 25.42 9.63
CA LEU A 163 -12.74 23.98 9.36
C LEU A 163 -11.76 23.23 10.26
N SER A 164 -10.82 23.92 10.93
CA SER A 164 -9.79 23.28 11.76
C SER A 164 -10.15 23.12 13.24
N GLY A 165 -11.13 23.86 13.74
CA GLY A 165 -11.47 23.91 15.17
C GLY A 165 -12.06 22.60 15.72
N LYS A 166 -11.53 22.09 16.84
CA LYS A 166 -12.01 20.85 17.50
C LYS A 166 -13.46 20.95 18.01
N SER A 167 -13.81 22.11 18.56
CA SER A 167 -15.22 22.47 18.79
C SER A 167 -15.68 23.32 17.61
N ASN A 168 -16.16 22.64 16.58
CA ASN A 168 -16.45 23.25 15.30
C ASN A 168 -17.89 23.78 15.22
N LEU A 169 -18.04 25.06 14.90
CA LEU A 169 -19.34 25.70 14.70
C LEU A 169 -20.06 25.19 13.44
N ILE A 170 -19.30 24.80 12.40
CA ILE A 170 -19.85 24.22 11.17
C ILE A 170 -20.46 22.84 11.46
N THR A 171 -19.82 22.05 12.34
CA THR A 171 -20.39 20.77 12.79
C THR A 171 -21.75 20.94 13.45
N LEU A 172 -21.99 22.04 14.19
CA LEU A 172 -23.28 22.30 14.83
C LEU A 172 -24.44 22.43 13.83
N VAL A 173 -24.20 23.02 12.66
CA VAL A 173 -25.23 23.29 11.64
C VAL A 173 -25.30 22.24 10.55
N THR A 174 -24.16 21.63 10.18
CA THR A 174 -24.08 20.61 9.12
C THR A 174 -24.12 19.18 9.64
N GLY A 175 -23.85 18.96 10.93
CA GLY A 175 -23.68 17.62 11.53
C GLY A 175 -22.51 16.82 10.95
N ILE A 176 -21.59 17.45 10.21
CA ILE A 176 -20.38 16.82 9.69
C ILE A 176 -19.30 16.91 10.77
N SER A 177 -18.69 15.77 11.13
CA SER A 177 -17.63 15.75 12.15
C SER A 177 -16.43 16.61 11.74
N HIS A 178 -15.76 17.21 12.74
CA HIS A 178 -14.56 18.02 12.54
C HIS A 178 -13.48 17.28 11.75
N GLU A 179 -13.36 15.96 11.92
CA GLU A 179 -12.41 15.10 11.19
C GLU A 179 -12.60 15.16 9.67
N ARG A 180 -13.86 15.00 9.24
CA ARG A 180 -14.24 15.03 7.83
C ARG A 180 -14.06 16.44 7.27
N LEU A 181 -14.32 17.47 8.09
CA LEU A 181 -14.04 18.87 7.73
C LEU A 181 -12.54 19.20 7.67
N ASN A 182 -11.71 18.53 8.46
CA ASN A 182 -10.26 18.76 8.48
C ASN A 182 -9.61 18.40 7.13
N ILE A 183 -10.17 17.43 6.40
CA ILE A 183 -9.74 17.13 5.02
C ILE A 183 -9.78 18.41 4.17
N LEU A 184 -10.85 19.20 4.29
CA LEU A 184 -11.03 20.45 3.56
C LEU A 184 -10.12 21.56 4.06
N HIS A 185 -9.89 21.64 5.38
CA HIS A 185 -8.91 22.59 5.94
C HIS A 185 -7.54 22.46 5.26
N ARG A 186 -7.05 21.23 5.06
CA ARG A 186 -5.76 20.97 4.40
C ARG A 186 -5.74 21.47 2.96
N TYR A 187 -6.72 21.07 2.16
CA TYR A 187 -6.76 21.45 0.73
C TYR A 187 -7.02 22.94 0.53
N LEU A 188 -7.86 23.58 1.34
CA LEU A 188 -8.03 25.04 1.29
C LEU A 188 -6.75 25.78 1.71
N GLY A 189 -5.95 25.21 2.62
CA GLY A 189 -4.60 25.70 2.93
C GLY A 189 -3.68 25.71 1.70
N TYR A 190 -3.70 24.65 0.90
CA TYR A 190 -2.92 24.59 -0.35
C TYR A 190 -3.42 25.56 -1.41
N ILE A 191 -4.74 25.74 -1.55
CA ILE A 191 -5.32 26.75 -2.45
C ILE A 191 -4.89 28.17 -2.02
N CYS A 192 -4.93 28.44 -0.71
CA CYS A 192 -4.49 29.72 -0.15
C CYS A 192 -3.00 29.99 -0.44
N LEU A 193 -2.13 28.97 -0.30
CA LEU A 193 -0.72 29.08 -0.70
C LEU A 193 -0.58 29.39 -2.20
N GLY A 194 -1.29 28.67 -3.07
CA GLY A 194 -1.24 28.91 -4.51
C GLY A 194 -1.64 30.34 -4.88
N LEU A 195 -2.72 30.85 -4.30
CA LEU A 195 -3.16 32.24 -4.49
C LEU A 195 -2.15 33.24 -3.93
N GLY A 196 -1.55 32.93 -2.77
CA GLY A 196 -0.46 33.71 -2.19
C GLY A 196 0.76 33.78 -3.10
N ILE A 197 1.18 32.67 -3.71
CA ILE A 197 2.31 32.64 -4.65
C ILE A 197 1.99 33.52 -5.86
N VAL A 198 0.79 33.39 -6.45
CA VAL A 198 0.36 34.25 -7.58
C VAL A 198 0.34 35.72 -7.16
N HIS A 199 -0.14 36.02 -5.94
CA HIS A 199 -0.08 37.38 -5.38
C HIS A 199 1.36 37.91 -5.36
N THR A 200 2.29 37.20 -4.72
CA THR A 200 3.69 37.63 -4.61
C THR A 200 4.38 37.75 -5.97
N VAL A 201 4.20 36.77 -6.86
CA VAL A 201 4.81 36.78 -8.21
C VAL A 201 4.29 37.96 -9.03
N ALA A 202 3.01 38.30 -8.94
CA ALA A 202 2.45 39.44 -9.67
C ALA A 202 3.07 40.77 -9.22
N PHE A 203 3.36 40.94 -7.93
CA PHE A 203 4.08 42.11 -7.42
C PHE A 203 5.55 42.12 -7.85
N LEU A 204 6.25 40.99 -7.77
CA LEU A 204 7.64 40.88 -8.23
C LEU A 204 7.79 41.18 -9.72
N TYR A 205 6.88 40.68 -10.56
CA TYR A 205 6.87 40.95 -12.00
C TYR A 205 6.60 42.42 -12.32
N ALA A 206 5.61 43.03 -11.65
CA ALA A 206 5.31 44.45 -11.83
C ALA A 206 6.48 45.35 -11.42
N MET A 207 7.28 44.96 -10.42
CA MET A 207 8.48 45.67 -10.00
C MET A 207 9.65 45.51 -10.98
N TYR A 208 9.81 44.34 -11.62
CA TYR A 208 10.89 44.10 -12.59
C TYR A 208 10.72 44.93 -13.88
N GLY A 209 9.48 45.21 -14.30
CA GLY A 209 9.19 45.95 -15.53
C GLY A 209 9.53 47.45 -15.50
N ASP A 210 9.67 48.06 -14.32
CA ASP A 210 10.04 49.48 -14.15
C ASP A 210 11.55 49.57 -13.83
N SER A 211 12.36 50.12 -14.75
CA SER A 211 13.84 50.03 -14.77
C SER A 211 14.61 50.79 -13.67
N ASN A 212 13.95 51.23 -12.59
CA ASN A 212 14.55 51.96 -11.47
C ASN A 212 14.23 51.27 -10.13
N TYR A 213 14.87 50.11 -9.92
CA TYR A 213 14.53 49.17 -8.85
C TYR A 213 14.97 49.62 -7.44
N TRP A 214 16.11 50.33 -7.32
CA TRP A 214 16.75 50.60 -6.02
C TRP A 214 16.12 51.75 -5.20
N PRO A 215 15.75 52.90 -5.79
CA PRO A 215 15.08 53.98 -5.04
C PRO A 215 13.62 53.66 -4.70
N LEU A 216 13.02 52.67 -5.38
CA LEU A 216 11.62 52.29 -5.21
C LEU A 216 11.42 51.42 -3.95
N LEU A 217 12.40 50.59 -3.57
CA LEU A 217 12.40 49.84 -2.30
C LEU A 217 12.47 50.73 -1.05
N GLU A 218 13.03 51.94 -1.17
CA GLU A 218 12.99 52.98 -0.12
C GLU A 218 11.66 53.76 -0.12
N MET A 219 10.96 53.85 -1.26
CA MET A 219 9.70 54.60 -1.44
C MET A 219 8.43 53.75 -1.18
N ILE A 220 8.47 52.44 -1.42
CA ILE A 220 7.30 51.53 -1.39
C ILE A 220 6.77 51.27 0.04
N GLY A 221 7.56 51.52 1.08
CA GLY A 221 7.10 51.46 2.47
C GLY A 221 7.10 50.05 3.11
N SER A 222 6.67 49.98 4.37
CA SER A 222 6.83 48.81 5.26
C SER A 222 5.94 47.60 4.93
N THR A 223 4.99 47.73 4.01
CA THR A 223 3.95 46.72 3.74
C THR A 223 4.40 45.57 2.85
N GLU A 224 5.35 45.80 1.95
CA GLU A 224 5.81 44.84 0.95
C GLU A 224 6.88 43.92 1.58
N TYR A 225 7.72 44.48 2.46
CA TYR A 225 8.64 43.72 3.32
C TYR A 225 7.88 42.78 4.27
N THR A 226 6.79 43.25 4.87
CA THR A 226 5.96 42.40 5.74
C THR A 226 5.24 41.31 4.95
N GLY A 227 4.97 41.52 3.65
CA GLY A 227 4.43 40.49 2.75
C GLY A 227 5.37 39.31 2.51
N VAL A 228 6.69 39.54 2.46
CA VAL A 228 7.70 38.46 2.36
C VAL A 228 7.68 37.59 3.61
N VAL A 229 7.59 38.22 4.79
CA VAL A 229 7.49 37.50 6.07
C VAL A 229 6.22 36.65 6.11
N VAL A 230 5.08 37.22 5.73
CA VAL A 230 3.79 36.49 5.63
C VAL A 230 3.89 35.29 4.69
N MET A 231 4.52 35.46 3.51
CA MET A 231 4.71 34.38 2.54
C MET A 231 5.55 33.24 3.12
N PHE A 232 6.65 33.55 3.81
CA PHE A 232 7.48 32.56 4.47
C PHE A 232 6.70 31.78 5.56
N LEU A 233 5.91 32.49 6.37
CA LEU A 233 5.06 31.86 7.38
C LEU A 233 3.99 30.95 6.75
N LEU A 234 3.38 31.35 5.63
CA LEU A 234 2.40 30.55 4.90
C LEU A 234 3.03 29.31 4.25
N LEU A 235 4.23 29.44 3.67
CA LEU A 235 5.02 28.31 3.16
C LEU A 235 5.37 27.33 4.29
N PHE A 236 5.80 27.83 5.44
CA PHE A 236 6.08 26.98 6.60
C PHE A 236 4.83 26.21 7.04
N LEU A 237 3.70 26.91 7.20
CA LEU A 237 2.43 26.31 7.62
C LEU A 237 1.96 25.20 6.67
N THR A 238 2.28 25.29 5.38
CA THR A 238 1.81 24.32 4.39
C THR A 238 2.80 23.19 4.12
N ILE A 239 4.10 23.48 4.01
CA ILE A 239 5.15 22.48 3.75
C ILE A 239 5.36 21.57 4.96
N PHE A 240 5.46 22.13 6.18
CA PHE A 240 5.61 21.31 7.39
C PHE A 240 4.34 20.51 7.75
N SER A 241 3.21 20.80 7.08
CA SER A 241 1.95 20.04 7.20
C SER A 241 1.82 18.88 6.20
N ILE A 242 2.79 18.67 5.31
CA ILE A 242 2.82 17.53 4.38
C ILE A 242 2.96 16.23 5.19
N PRO A 243 2.30 15.11 4.78
CA PRO A 243 2.29 13.86 5.54
C PRO A 243 3.67 13.41 6.02
N TRP A 244 4.69 13.49 5.17
CA TRP A 244 6.06 13.11 5.51
C TRP A 244 6.61 13.80 6.77
N PHE A 245 6.50 15.13 6.87
CA PHE A 245 6.96 15.89 8.04
C PHE A 245 6.06 15.67 9.25
N ARG A 246 4.75 15.71 9.02
CA ARG A 246 3.73 15.62 10.07
C ARG A 246 3.74 14.28 10.79
N GLN A 247 3.91 13.19 10.05
CA GLN A 247 3.91 11.82 10.59
C GLN A 247 5.17 11.58 11.42
N ARG A 248 6.35 11.92 10.88
CA ARG A 248 7.64 11.68 11.53
C ARG A 248 7.90 12.58 12.75
N PHE A 249 7.39 13.81 12.74
CA PHE A 249 7.64 14.81 13.79
C PHE A 249 6.35 15.43 14.33
N TYR A 250 5.35 14.60 14.65
CA TYR A 250 3.99 15.06 14.99
C TYR A 250 3.92 16.08 16.14
N GLU A 251 4.66 15.89 17.22
CA GLU A 251 4.63 16.80 18.39
C GLU A 251 5.18 18.19 18.05
N ILE A 252 6.28 18.24 17.29
CA ILE A 252 6.90 19.47 16.81
C ILE A 252 5.98 20.15 15.80
N PHE A 253 5.43 19.38 14.86
CA PHE A 253 4.45 19.87 13.89
C PHE A 253 3.25 20.52 14.61
N ALA A 254 2.59 19.82 15.52
CA ALA A 254 1.36 20.30 16.15
C ALA A 254 1.59 21.60 16.95
N SER A 255 2.72 21.69 17.65
CA SER A 255 3.07 22.87 18.46
C SER A 255 3.51 24.05 17.58
N SER A 256 4.39 23.80 16.60
CA SER A 256 4.89 24.85 15.71
C SER A 256 3.80 25.40 14.78
N HIS A 257 2.90 24.55 14.27
CA HIS A 257 1.82 24.98 13.38
C HIS A 257 0.89 25.99 14.04
N ILE A 258 0.52 25.79 15.32
CA ILE A 258 -0.31 26.74 16.07
C ILE A 258 0.46 28.06 16.32
N ALA A 259 1.73 27.96 16.73
CA ALA A 259 2.55 29.14 17.00
C ALA A 259 2.76 30.00 15.74
N VAL A 260 3.12 29.37 14.62
CA VAL A 260 3.31 30.04 13.33
C VAL A 260 2.00 30.58 12.77
N TYR A 261 0.86 29.92 13.01
CA TYR A 261 -0.46 30.44 12.65
C TYR A 261 -0.77 31.76 13.36
N LEU A 262 -0.49 31.87 14.67
CA LEU A 262 -0.69 33.11 15.42
C LEU A 262 0.22 34.23 14.91
N LEU A 263 1.48 33.90 14.59
CA LEU A 263 2.41 34.85 13.97
C LEU A 263 1.90 35.29 12.59
N TYR A 264 1.50 34.35 11.73
CA TYR A 264 0.92 34.62 10.42
C TYR A 264 -0.27 35.57 10.53
N LEU A 265 -1.20 35.31 11.46
CA LEU A 265 -2.37 36.16 11.65
C LEU A 265 -1.98 37.57 12.11
N GLY A 266 -1.04 37.70 13.06
CA GLY A 266 -0.53 39.00 13.52
C GLY A 266 0.17 39.80 12.42
N PHE A 267 1.06 39.14 11.66
CA PHE A 267 1.74 39.77 10.53
C PHE A 267 0.77 40.11 9.38
N MET A 268 -0.33 39.37 9.21
CA MET A 268 -1.38 39.72 8.23
C MET A 268 -2.13 41.02 8.58
N PHE A 269 -2.36 41.32 9.87
CA PHE A 269 -2.92 42.62 10.27
C PHE A 269 -1.98 43.78 9.88
N TRP A 270 -0.67 43.59 10.07
CA TRP A 270 0.34 44.56 9.66
C TRP A 270 0.44 44.66 8.13
N HIS A 271 0.65 43.54 7.43
CA HIS A 271 0.84 43.50 5.98
C HIS A 271 -0.32 44.14 5.22
N THR A 272 -1.57 43.86 5.62
CA THR A 272 -2.75 44.41 4.96
C THR A 272 -3.05 45.86 5.36
N ALA A 273 -2.61 46.31 6.54
CA ALA A 273 -2.78 47.67 7.06
C ALA A 273 -4.19 48.27 6.87
N ASN A 274 -5.23 47.42 6.97
CA ASN A 274 -6.63 47.71 6.66
C ASN A 274 -6.91 48.35 5.28
N ARG A 275 -6.05 48.13 4.29
CA ARG A 275 -6.28 48.61 2.93
C ARG A 275 -7.53 47.95 2.37
N ILE A 276 -8.45 48.74 1.82
CA ILE A 276 -9.71 48.25 1.24
C ILE A 276 -10.58 47.45 2.24
N ASP A 277 -10.52 47.78 3.54
CA ASP A 277 -11.33 47.13 4.59
C ASP A 277 -11.04 45.63 4.78
N THR A 278 -9.82 45.21 4.48
CA THR A 278 -9.37 43.81 4.58
C THR A 278 -9.38 43.25 5.99
N TRP A 279 -9.34 44.07 7.04
CA TRP A 279 -9.36 43.59 8.42
C TRP A 279 -10.67 42.87 8.79
N VAL A 280 -11.76 43.08 8.07
CA VAL A 280 -13.04 42.38 8.31
C VAL A 280 -12.84 40.85 8.29
N TYR A 281 -12.06 40.33 7.33
CA TYR A 281 -11.77 38.89 7.25
C TYR A 281 -10.87 38.39 8.40
N LEU A 282 -9.94 39.23 8.85
CA LEU A 282 -9.04 38.90 9.96
C LEU A 282 -9.78 38.92 11.31
N TYR A 283 -10.62 39.93 11.55
CA TYR A 283 -11.49 39.96 12.73
C TYR A 283 -12.48 38.80 12.74
N ALA A 284 -13.04 38.42 11.59
CA ALA A 284 -13.85 37.21 11.48
C ALA A 284 -13.04 35.95 11.86
N THR A 285 -11.80 35.85 11.39
CA THR A 285 -10.88 34.75 11.74
C THR A 285 -10.61 34.67 13.25
N VAL A 286 -10.33 35.82 13.88
CA VAL A 286 -10.13 35.94 15.33
C VAL A 286 -11.40 35.54 16.08
N ALA A 287 -12.56 36.07 15.67
CA ALA A 287 -13.84 35.76 16.30
C ALA A 287 -14.18 34.26 16.23
N ILE A 288 -14.01 33.63 15.06
CA ILE A 288 -14.22 32.19 14.87
C ILE A 288 -13.25 31.39 15.76
N SER A 289 -11.97 31.77 15.79
CA SER A 289 -10.96 31.13 16.63
C SER A 289 -11.33 31.21 18.12
N LEU A 290 -11.72 32.39 18.59
CA LEU A 290 -12.09 32.62 19.99
C LEU A 290 -13.37 31.87 20.37
N LEU A 291 -14.40 31.88 19.52
CA LEU A 291 -15.64 31.15 19.74
C LEU A 291 -15.42 29.63 19.77
N SER A 292 -14.59 29.11 18.86
CA SER A 292 -14.22 27.68 18.86
C SER A 292 -13.49 27.30 20.15
N ASN A 293 -12.53 28.11 20.60
CA ASN A 293 -11.80 27.84 21.85
C ASN A 293 -12.67 28.03 23.10
N LEU A 294 -13.54 29.04 23.14
CA LEU A 294 -14.48 29.26 24.25
C LEU A 294 -15.46 28.10 24.37
N SER A 295 -16.05 27.65 23.26
CA SER A 295 -16.93 26.48 23.25
C SER A 295 -16.21 25.20 23.68
N ARG A 296 -14.90 25.07 23.39
CA ARG A 296 -14.06 23.99 23.91
C ARG A 296 -13.87 24.07 25.42
N LEU A 297 -13.57 25.26 25.95
CA LEU A 297 -13.45 25.49 27.41
C LEU A 297 -14.75 25.15 28.14
N LEU A 298 -15.91 25.53 27.59
CA LEU A 298 -17.22 25.20 28.16
C LEU A 298 -17.54 23.69 28.12
N LYS A 299 -16.91 22.93 27.22
CA LYS A 299 -17.04 21.46 27.13
C LYS A 299 -16.04 20.71 28.02
N PHE A 300 -15.07 21.39 28.62
CA PHE A 300 -14.08 20.78 29.51
C PHE A 300 -14.74 20.44 30.85
N LYS A 301 -14.95 19.15 31.13
CA LYS A 301 -15.78 18.68 32.26
C LYS A 301 -15.02 18.03 33.43
N THR A 302 -13.68 18.10 33.50
CA THR A 302 -12.95 17.44 34.62
C THR A 302 -13.34 18.03 35.98
N PRO A 303 -13.76 17.21 36.97
CA PRO A 303 -14.33 17.71 38.24
C PRO A 303 -13.34 18.39 39.20
N ARG A 304 -12.02 18.28 38.99
CA ARG A 304 -11.00 18.76 39.95
C ARG A 304 -9.76 19.29 39.26
N TRP A 305 -9.17 20.34 39.83
CA TRP A 305 -7.88 20.93 39.45
C TRP A 305 -6.70 19.93 39.52
N GLY A 306 -6.92 18.74 40.10
CA GLY A 306 -5.93 17.66 40.22
C GLY A 306 -6.05 16.50 39.22
N GLY A 307 -7.03 16.51 38.29
CA GLY A 307 -7.28 15.40 37.36
C GLY A 307 -8.03 14.20 37.98
N SER A 308 -8.38 13.22 37.15
CA SER A 308 -8.94 11.92 37.57
C SER A 308 -7.83 10.87 37.72
N THR A 309 -8.03 9.86 38.57
CA THR A 309 -7.12 8.71 38.65
C THR A 309 -7.47 7.71 37.56
N ALA A 310 -6.53 7.43 36.66
CA ALA A 310 -6.61 6.36 35.67
C ALA A 310 -5.86 5.12 36.16
N THR A 311 -6.48 3.95 35.98
CA THR A 311 -5.80 2.65 36.12
C THR A 311 -5.36 2.20 34.74
N ILE A 312 -4.10 1.80 34.59
CA ILE A 312 -3.57 1.22 33.34
C ILE A 312 -3.19 -0.23 33.59
N GLN A 313 -3.60 -1.09 32.67
CA GLN A 313 -3.24 -2.49 32.60
C GLN A 313 -2.67 -2.82 31.23
N ASP A 314 -1.62 -3.63 31.20
CA ASP A 314 -1.11 -4.28 29.99
C ASP A 314 -1.89 -5.59 29.76
N ILE A 315 -2.37 -5.80 28.53
CA ILE A 315 -3.16 -6.99 28.18
C ILE A 315 -2.27 -8.07 27.55
N ASP A 316 -1.43 -7.70 26.59
CA ASP A 316 -0.66 -8.65 25.75
C ASP A 316 0.71 -8.11 25.30
N GLY A 317 1.23 -7.05 25.92
CA GLY A 317 2.49 -6.41 25.55
C GLY A 317 2.38 -5.45 24.36
N GLU A 318 1.27 -5.47 23.61
CA GLU A 318 0.97 -4.53 22.53
C GLU A 318 -0.18 -3.58 22.87
N MET A 319 -1.11 -3.99 23.72
CA MET A 319 -2.36 -3.26 23.98
C MET A 319 -2.52 -2.85 25.44
N LEU A 320 -2.82 -1.55 25.66
CA LEU A 320 -3.08 -0.98 26.98
C LEU A 320 -4.58 -0.81 27.22
N ARG A 321 -5.06 -1.29 28.37
CA ARG A 321 -6.41 -1.02 28.91
C ARG A 321 -6.32 0.12 29.92
N ILE A 322 -6.90 1.27 29.59
CA ILE A 322 -7.02 2.40 30.53
C ILE A 322 -8.46 2.50 31.02
N THR A 323 -8.63 2.42 32.34
CA THR A 323 -9.95 2.56 33.00
C THR A 323 -9.95 3.83 33.84
N ILE A 324 -10.91 4.73 33.56
CA ILE A 324 -11.09 5.97 34.33
C ILE A 324 -12.49 5.95 34.96
N PRO A 325 -12.62 6.10 36.29
CA PRO A 325 -13.91 6.22 36.94
C PRO A 325 -14.74 7.35 36.35
N ALA A 326 -15.99 7.05 35.96
CA ALA A 326 -16.90 8.05 35.45
C ALA A 326 -17.29 9.04 36.57
N PHE A 327 -17.41 10.31 36.22
CA PHE A 327 -17.80 11.38 37.14
C PHE A 327 -19.15 12.00 36.78
N ASN A 328 -19.79 12.63 37.76
CA ASN A 328 -21.13 13.20 37.62
C ASN A 328 -21.18 14.25 36.49
N GLY A 329 -22.15 14.12 35.58
CA GLY A 329 -22.40 15.06 34.48
C GLY A 329 -21.66 14.77 33.16
N MET A 330 -20.86 13.70 33.10
CA MET A 330 -20.29 13.19 31.84
C MET A 330 -21.19 12.12 31.25
N THR A 331 -21.64 12.34 30.01
CA THR A 331 -22.39 11.39 29.20
C THR A 331 -21.73 11.32 27.83
N TRP A 332 -21.67 10.13 27.25
CA TRP A 332 -21.06 9.91 25.93
C TRP A 332 -21.87 8.91 25.11
N LYS A 333 -21.69 8.95 23.80
CA LYS A 333 -22.31 8.04 22.83
C LYS A 333 -21.25 7.16 22.16
N PRO A 334 -21.63 5.99 21.63
CA PRO A 334 -20.73 5.16 20.83
C PRO A 334 -20.10 5.94 19.67
N GLY A 335 -18.82 5.71 19.40
CA GLY A 335 -18.06 6.42 18.35
C GLY A 335 -17.51 7.79 18.77
N GLN A 336 -17.79 8.26 19.99
CA GLN A 336 -17.16 9.46 20.53
C GLN A 336 -15.78 9.18 21.11
N HIS A 337 -14.92 10.20 21.08
CA HIS A 337 -13.57 10.15 21.62
C HIS A 337 -13.33 11.30 22.61
N VAL A 338 -12.30 11.18 23.42
CA VAL A 338 -11.83 12.25 24.32
C VAL A 338 -10.34 12.47 24.12
N TYR A 339 -9.85 13.66 24.44
CA TYR A 339 -8.42 13.88 24.55
C TYR A 339 -7.99 13.62 25.99
N LEU A 340 -7.00 12.73 26.15
CA LEU A 340 -6.38 12.44 27.43
C LEU A 340 -5.02 13.14 27.53
N ARG A 341 -4.74 13.70 28.70
CA ARG A 341 -3.44 14.29 29.07
C ARG A 341 -2.94 13.68 30.34
N PHE A 342 -1.68 13.27 30.34
CA PHE A 342 -1.02 12.59 31.45
C PHE A 342 0.14 13.44 31.98
N PRO A 343 -0.10 14.37 32.93
CA PRO A 343 0.87 15.36 33.39
C PRO A 343 2.18 14.77 33.92
N SER A 344 2.13 13.54 34.46
CA SER A 344 3.30 12.82 34.98
C SER A 344 4.25 12.33 33.88
N LEU A 345 3.80 12.28 32.62
CA LEU A 345 4.58 11.82 31.47
C LEU A 345 4.88 12.95 30.49
N SER A 346 3.92 13.86 30.29
CA SER A 346 4.09 15.05 29.45
C SER A 346 3.19 16.17 29.93
N THR A 347 3.77 17.37 30.02
CA THR A 347 3.06 18.54 30.50
C THR A 347 2.16 19.13 29.43
N LEU A 348 2.44 19.04 28.13
CA LEU A 348 1.67 19.77 27.09
C LEU A 348 0.94 18.88 26.08
N GLU A 349 1.23 17.58 26.05
CA GLU A 349 0.63 16.65 25.10
C GLU A 349 -0.83 16.32 25.42
N ASN A 350 -1.69 16.36 24.41
CA ASN A 350 -3.10 15.96 24.49
C ASN A 350 -3.40 14.99 23.34
N HIS A 351 -3.71 13.74 23.64
CA HIS A 351 -3.88 12.69 22.63
C HIS A 351 -5.33 12.20 22.57
N PRO A 352 -5.92 12.05 21.37
CA PRO A 352 -7.28 11.56 21.21
C PRO A 352 -7.35 10.05 21.40
N PHE A 353 -8.35 9.59 22.17
CA PHE A 353 -8.67 8.16 22.33
C PHE A 353 -10.18 7.95 22.28
N THR A 354 -10.60 6.99 21.47
CA THR A 354 -12.01 6.60 21.33
C THR A 354 -12.49 5.86 22.58
N ILE A 355 -13.67 6.22 23.07
CA ILE A 355 -14.26 5.58 24.25
C ILE A 355 -14.79 4.21 23.84
N ALA A 356 -14.24 3.15 24.43
CA ALA A 356 -14.62 1.76 24.13
C ALA A 356 -15.81 1.27 24.97
N SER A 357 -16.15 1.96 26.06
CA SER A 357 -17.32 1.61 26.90
C SER A 357 -18.60 2.28 26.44
N LEU A 358 -19.72 1.58 26.61
CA LEU A 358 -21.06 2.14 26.42
C LEU A 358 -21.45 2.94 27.68
N CYS A 359 -21.96 4.17 27.51
CA CYS A 359 -22.49 4.94 28.62
C CYS A 359 -23.84 4.33 29.06
N GLU A 360 -23.90 3.78 30.27
CA GLU A 360 -25.16 3.32 30.87
C GLU A 360 -25.68 4.37 31.86
N GLU A 361 -27.01 4.59 31.85
CA GLU A 361 -27.68 5.47 32.82
C GLU A 361 -27.88 4.78 34.17
N THR A 362 -27.87 3.44 34.19
CA THR A 362 -28.02 2.60 35.38
C THR A 362 -26.70 2.44 36.13
N TYR A 363 -26.74 2.53 37.46
CA TYR A 363 -25.61 2.20 38.30
C TYR A 363 -25.41 0.68 38.30
N VAL A 364 -24.19 0.22 38.05
CA VAL A 364 -23.79 -1.18 38.23
C VAL A 364 -23.61 -1.41 39.72
N THR A 365 -24.45 -2.26 40.31
CA THR A 365 -24.33 -2.67 41.70
C THR A 365 -23.34 -3.83 41.80
N ASP A 366 -22.21 -3.60 42.46
CA ASP A 366 -21.24 -4.67 42.73
C ASP A 366 -21.84 -5.72 43.70
N LYS A 367 -21.25 -6.91 43.78
CA LYS A 367 -21.65 -8.01 44.71
C LYS A 367 -21.72 -7.55 46.18
N ASN A 368 -21.04 -6.45 46.51
CA ASN A 368 -21.03 -5.80 47.82
C ASN A 368 -22.09 -4.70 48.00
N GLY A 369 -23.02 -4.52 47.06
CA GLY A 369 -24.11 -3.54 47.15
C GLY A 369 -23.75 -2.11 46.71
N THR A 370 -22.51 -1.86 46.29
CA THR A 370 -22.03 -0.53 45.88
C THR A 370 -22.44 -0.21 44.44
N SER A 371 -23.27 0.82 44.25
CA SER A 371 -23.75 1.28 42.94
C SER A 371 -22.74 2.25 42.29
N THR A 372 -22.05 1.81 41.25
CA THR A 372 -21.04 2.62 40.52
C THR A 372 -21.42 2.79 39.04
N ARG A 373 -21.13 3.95 38.44
CA ARG A 373 -21.39 4.18 37.01
C ARG A 373 -20.35 3.42 36.17
N THR A 374 -20.74 2.99 34.97
CA THR A 374 -19.81 2.38 34.00
C THR A 374 -18.61 3.29 33.78
N PRO A 375 -17.37 2.80 33.98
CA PRO A 375 -16.17 3.62 33.80
C PRO A 375 -15.91 3.93 32.32
N LEU A 376 -15.11 4.95 32.06
CA LEU A 376 -14.55 5.22 30.74
C LEU A 376 -13.44 4.19 30.47
N LEU A 377 -13.64 3.38 29.44
CA LEU A 377 -12.69 2.38 29.00
C LEU A 377 -12.00 2.85 27.72
N PHE A 378 -10.68 2.75 27.68
CA PHE A 378 -9.87 2.99 26.49
C PHE A 378 -8.99 1.78 26.22
N LEU A 379 -8.99 1.38 24.96
CA LEU A 379 -8.18 0.30 24.42
C LEU A 379 -7.18 0.96 23.45
N ILE A 380 -5.92 1.04 23.88
CA ILE A 380 -4.89 1.84 23.22
C ILE A 380 -3.75 0.94 22.75
N LYS A 381 -3.52 0.90 21.43
CA LYS A 381 -2.38 0.20 20.88
C LYS A 381 -1.07 0.94 21.18
N THR A 382 -0.07 0.20 21.62
CA THR A 382 1.28 0.71 21.87
C THR A 382 1.97 1.07 20.55
N ARG A 383 2.48 2.30 20.48
CA ARG A 383 3.20 2.88 19.34
C ARG A 383 4.43 3.62 19.88
N THR A 384 5.07 4.47 19.09
CA THR A 384 6.16 5.35 19.53
C THR A 384 5.64 6.51 20.40
N GLY A 385 6.53 7.26 21.06
CA GLY A 385 6.17 8.42 21.87
C GLY A 385 5.41 8.10 23.17
N LEU A 386 4.29 8.79 23.41
CA LEU A 386 3.51 8.72 24.67
C LEU A 386 3.07 7.29 25.00
N THR A 387 2.54 6.52 24.05
CA THR A 387 1.98 5.19 24.33
C THR A 387 3.06 4.19 24.73
N LYS A 388 4.27 4.26 24.15
CA LYS A 388 5.45 3.51 24.64
C LYS A 388 5.83 3.89 26.06
N ARG A 389 5.76 5.18 26.40
CA ARG A 389 6.04 5.67 27.76
C ARG A 389 4.98 5.18 28.75
N LEU A 390 3.70 5.16 28.34
CA LEU A 390 2.61 4.58 29.15
C LEU A 390 2.84 3.08 29.38
N MET A 391 3.22 2.32 28.37
CA MET A 391 3.55 0.89 28.49
C MET A 391 4.75 0.64 29.41
N LYS A 392 5.80 1.45 29.34
CA LYS A 392 6.91 1.34 30.33
C LYS A 392 6.47 1.70 31.74
N PHE A 393 5.53 2.63 31.87
CA PHE A 393 5.04 3.08 33.17
C PHE A 393 4.17 2.02 33.86
N THR A 394 3.42 1.20 33.12
CA THR A 394 2.61 0.11 33.71
C THR A 394 3.46 -0.89 34.48
N GLN A 395 4.68 -1.15 34.01
CA GLN A 395 5.65 -2.03 34.68
C GLN A 395 6.11 -1.48 36.04
N GLN A 396 6.00 -0.17 36.27
CA GLN A 396 6.44 0.50 37.50
C GLN A 396 5.28 0.83 38.44
N ARG A 397 4.15 1.31 37.89
CA ARG A 397 2.96 1.73 38.65
C ARG A 397 1.68 1.50 37.84
N ALA A 398 0.64 1.02 38.51
CA ALA A 398 -0.66 0.75 37.88
C ALA A 398 -1.58 1.98 37.76
N THR A 399 -1.27 3.12 38.39
CA THR A 399 -2.16 4.30 38.43
C THR A 399 -1.45 5.62 38.16
N LEU A 400 -2.16 6.54 37.51
CA LEU A 400 -1.67 7.88 37.18
C LEU A 400 -2.80 8.92 37.13
N ARG A 401 -2.44 10.20 37.17
CA ARG A 401 -3.38 11.30 36.99
C ARG A 401 -3.61 11.57 35.51
N VAL A 402 -4.86 11.77 35.14
CA VAL A 402 -5.29 12.09 33.77
C VAL A 402 -6.26 13.26 33.75
N PHE A 403 -6.09 14.15 32.79
CA PHE A 403 -7.09 15.16 32.43
C PHE A 403 -7.85 14.70 31.19
N ILE A 404 -9.16 14.90 31.20
CA ILE A 404 -10.08 14.47 30.14
C ILE A 404 -10.69 15.72 29.50
N ASP A 405 -10.52 15.84 28.19
CA ASP A 405 -11.14 16.89 27.38
C ASP A 405 -12.12 16.22 26.40
N GLY A 406 -13.42 16.53 26.49
CA GLY A 406 -14.47 15.95 25.66
C GLY A 406 -15.74 15.57 26.44
N PRO A 407 -16.64 14.74 25.86
CA PRO A 407 -16.48 13.97 24.62
C PRO A 407 -16.63 14.79 23.32
N TYR A 408 -15.90 14.35 22.30
CA TYR A 408 -15.88 14.87 20.93
C TYR A 408 -16.33 13.80 19.94
N GLY A 409 -16.66 14.23 18.71
CA GLY A 409 -17.31 13.40 17.71
C GLY A 409 -18.83 13.47 17.83
N ASP A 410 -19.51 13.40 16.70
CA ASP A 410 -20.97 13.32 16.66
C ASP A 410 -21.36 11.98 16.05
N ASN A 411 -22.21 11.24 16.77
CA ASN A 411 -22.84 10.04 16.24
C ASN A 411 -24.33 10.31 16.08
N HIS A 412 -24.70 10.75 14.88
CA HIS A 412 -26.08 10.93 14.45
C HIS A 412 -26.73 9.64 13.98
N LEU A 413 -26.02 8.51 13.95
CA LEU A 413 -26.59 7.28 13.44
C LEU A 413 -27.48 6.67 14.51
N ASN A 414 -28.77 6.84 14.31
CA ASN A 414 -29.77 5.98 14.93
C ASN A 414 -29.73 4.60 14.24
N LEU A 415 -28.60 3.89 14.35
CA LEU A 415 -28.32 2.59 13.70
C LEU A 415 -29.41 1.53 13.97
N SER A 416 -30.20 1.74 15.02
CA SER A 416 -31.20 0.78 15.48
C SER A 416 -32.61 1.00 14.97
N SER A 417 -32.90 2.12 14.31
CA SER A 417 -34.27 2.52 14.00
C SER A 417 -34.54 2.64 12.49
N GLY A 418 -33.56 2.33 11.65
CA GLY A 418 -33.67 2.48 10.19
C GLY A 418 -33.12 1.32 9.36
N TYR A 419 -32.56 0.28 9.99
CA TYR A 419 -31.87 -0.84 9.34
C TYR A 419 -32.31 -2.18 9.92
N GLU A 420 -32.50 -3.17 9.04
CA GLU A 420 -32.82 -4.55 9.42
C GLU A 420 -31.55 -5.35 9.73
N GLN A 421 -30.43 -4.98 9.11
CA GLN A 421 -29.13 -5.57 9.37
C GLN A 421 -28.07 -4.49 9.55
N VAL A 422 -27.17 -4.71 10.51
CA VAL A 422 -25.96 -3.89 10.68
C VAL A 422 -24.73 -4.78 10.64
N ILE A 423 -23.79 -4.47 9.75
CA ILE A 423 -22.50 -5.14 9.64
C ILE A 423 -21.43 -4.18 10.16
N LEU A 424 -20.76 -4.58 11.22
CA LEU A 424 -19.65 -3.85 11.82
C LEU A 424 -18.34 -4.47 11.37
N VAL A 425 -17.41 -3.66 10.86
CA VAL A 425 -16.10 -4.11 10.39
C VAL A 425 -15.02 -3.42 11.22
N ALA A 426 -14.20 -4.20 11.92
CA ALA A 426 -13.09 -3.71 12.72
C ALA A 426 -11.76 -4.25 12.18
N GLY A 427 -10.72 -3.41 12.11
CA GLY A 427 -9.35 -3.83 11.79
C GLY A 427 -8.39 -3.50 12.95
N GLY A 428 -7.75 -4.51 13.53
CA GLY A 428 -6.82 -4.36 14.65
C GLY A 428 -7.46 -3.61 15.83
N SER A 429 -6.82 -2.53 16.27
CA SER A 429 -7.34 -1.63 17.34
C SER A 429 -8.58 -0.83 16.93
N GLY A 430 -9.04 -0.94 15.68
CA GLY A 430 -10.34 -0.42 15.22
C GLY A 430 -11.54 -0.93 16.01
N ILE A 431 -11.38 -2.06 16.71
CA ILE A 431 -12.39 -2.62 17.60
C ILE A 431 -12.79 -1.65 18.73
N SER A 432 -11.88 -0.76 19.18
CA SER A 432 -12.18 0.23 20.22
C SER A 432 -13.33 1.17 19.86
N ALA A 433 -13.50 1.48 18.56
CA ALA A 433 -14.61 2.32 18.07
C ALA A 433 -15.88 1.52 17.79
N VAL A 434 -15.72 0.25 17.40
CA VAL A 434 -16.80 -0.65 17.00
C VAL A 434 -17.49 -1.30 18.21
N LEU A 435 -16.74 -1.61 19.27
CA LEU A 435 -17.22 -2.29 20.47
C LEU A 435 -18.44 -1.61 21.15
N PRO A 436 -18.44 -0.29 21.43
CA PRO A 436 -19.62 0.34 22.05
C PRO A 436 -20.85 0.35 21.12
N LEU A 437 -20.65 0.31 19.79
CA LEU A 437 -21.74 0.18 18.83
C LEU A 437 -22.29 -1.24 18.85
N PHE A 438 -21.41 -2.24 18.85
CA PHE A 438 -21.78 -3.65 18.98
C PHE A 438 -22.61 -3.89 20.24
N SER A 439 -22.12 -3.48 21.41
CA SER A 439 -22.85 -3.62 22.68
C SER A 439 -24.19 -2.90 22.69
N MET A 440 -24.29 -1.71 22.05
CA MET A 440 -25.56 -1.00 21.91
C MET A 440 -26.54 -1.77 21.01
N LEU A 441 -26.07 -2.33 19.89
CA LEU A 441 -26.90 -3.06 18.93
C LEU A 441 -27.37 -4.40 19.51
N CYS A 442 -26.52 -5.13 20.23
CA CYS A 442 -26.89 -6.33 20.97
C CYS A 442 -28.03 -6.08 21.97
N LYS A 443 -28.02 -4.95 22.70
CA LYS A 443 -29.13 -4.60 23.60
C LYS A 443 -30.45 -4.30 22.86
N LYS A 444 -30.36 -3.79 21.63
CA LYS A 444 -31.53 -3.34 20.87
C LYS A 444 -32.15 -4.47 20.05
N VAL A 445 -31.35 -5.35 19.44
CA VAL A 445 -31.83 -6.52 18.70
C VAL A 445 -32.65 -7.47 19.60
N SER A 446 -32.37 -7.51 20.90
CA SER A 446 -33.13 -8.31 21.87
C SER A 446 -34.54 -7.80 22.16
N ARG A 447 -34.82 -6.51 21.89
CA ARG A 447 -36.14 -5.90 22.14
C ARG A 447 -37.14 -6.38 21.08
N LYS A 448 -38.35 -6.75 21.51
CA LYS A 448 -39.41 -7.24 20.62
C LYS A 448 -39.87 -6.19 19.59
N ASP A 449 -39.75 -4.90 19.91
CA ASP A 449 -40.19 -3.79 19.06
C ASP A 449 -39.09 -3.25 18.12
N SER A 450 -37.97 -3.97 17.97
CA SER A 450 -36.84 -3.54 17.15
C SER A 450 -37.00 -3.99 15.69
N ILE A 451 -36.73 -3.07 14.74
CA ILE A 451 -36.66 -3.37 13.30
C ILE A 451 -35.39 -4.18 12.95
N LEU A 452 -34.34 -4.01 13.76
CA LEU A 452 -33.06 -4.71 13.61
C LEU A 452 -33.23 -6.20 13.86
N ARG A 453 -32.93 -7.03 12.85
CA ARG A 453 -33.06 -8.50 12.85
C ARG A 453 -31.71 -9.20 13.02
N SER A 454 -30.64 -8.63 12.46
CA SER A 454 -29.31 -9.26 12.44
C SER A 454 -28.19 -8.24 12.69
N VAL A 455 -27.22 -8.62 13.50
CA VAL A 455 -25.96 -7.88 13.73
C VAL A 455 -24.79 -8.77 13.40
N LYS A 456 -23.91 -8.36 12.49
CA LYS A 456 -22.68 -9.09 12.16
C LYS A 456 -21.46 -8.28 12.55
N LEU A 457 -20.50 -8.89 13.24
CA LEU A 457 -19.21 -8.29 13.57
C LEU A 457 -18.10 -9.01 12.78
N ILE A 458 -17.48 -8.33 11.83
CA ILE A 458 -16.29 -8.79 11.12
C ILE A 458 -15.08 -8.12 11.77
N TRP A 459 -14.19 -8.90 12.37
CA TRP A 459 -13.00 -8.36 13.03
C TRP A 459 -11.73 -8.99 12.45
N VAL A 460 -10.90 -8.15 11.84
CA VAL A 460 -9.63 -8.53 11.22
C VAL A 460 -8.50 -8.27 12.21
N ILE A 461 -7.80 -9.31 12.65
CA ILE A 461 -6.72 -9.27 13.64
C ILE A 461 -5.48 -9.99 13.14
N LYS A 462 -4.29 -9.59 13.63
CA LYS A 462 -3.05 -10.28 13.27
C LYS A 462 -2.87 -11.60 14.01
N ASN A 463 -3.19 -11.63 15.30
CA ASN A 463 -2.95 -12.76 16.20
C ASN A 463 -4.23 -13.02 17.02
N ARG A 464 -4.54 -14.29 17.34
CA ARG A 464 -5.70 -14.70 18.13
C ARG A 464 -5.68 -14.15 19.55
N LEU A 465 -4.50 -13.91 20.13
CA LEU A 465 -4.34 -13.29 21.44
C LEU A 465 -5.00 -11.90 21.52
N ALA A 466 -5.18 -11.21 20.38
CA ALA A 466 -5.90 -9.95 20.33
C ALA A 466 -7.36 -10.06 20.81
N GLN A 467 -7.97 -11.26 20.78
CA GLN A 467 -9.31 -11.48 21.32
C GLN A 467 -9.41 -11.13 22.82
N ALA A 468 -8.32 -11.31 23.58
CA ALA A 468 -8.26 -10.97 24.99
C ALA A 468 -8.53 -9.48 25.27
N TRP A 469 -8.39 -8.60 24.26
CA TRP A 469 -8.63 -7.16 24.41
C TRP A 469 -10.07 -6.80 24.77
N VAL A 470 -11.05 -7.59 24.30
CA VAL A 470 -12.49 -7.26 24.36
C VAL A 470 -13.36 -8.44 24.78
N GLN A 471 -12.74 -9.53 25.26
CA GLN A 471 -13.42 -10.79 25.49
C GLN A 471 -14.55 -10.66 26.53
N GLU A 472 -14.31 -9.92 27.62
CA GLU A 472 -15.30 -9.71 28.68
C GLU A 472 -16.51 -8.92 28.18
N GLU A 473 -16.26 -7.88 27.39
CA GLU A 473 -17.26 -6.98 26.84
C GLU A 473 -18.14 -7.70 25.79
N ILE A 474 -17.53 -8.50 24.91
CA ILE A 474 -18.28 -9.31 23.92
C ILE A 474 -19.13 -10.36 24.62
N LYS A 475 -18.59 -11.10 25.60
CA LYS A 475 -19.35 -12.09 26.37
C LYS A 475 -20.56 -11.47 27.08
N THR A 476 -20.35 -10.31 27.70
CA THR A 476 -21.43 -9.57 28.36
C THR A 476 -22.49 -9.11 27.37
N ALA A 477 -22.09 -8.63 26.19
CA ALA A 477 -23.01 -8.20 25.14
C ALA A 477 -23.84 -9.37 24.57
N LEU A 478 -23.22 -10.53 24.35
CA LEU A 478 -23.87 -11.73 23.80
C LEU A 478 -24.85 -12.37 24.78
N ALA A 479 -24.54 -12.35 26.09
CA ALA A 479 -25.41 -12.92 27.14
C ALA A 479 -26.83 -12.30 27.17
N MET A 480 -27.00 -11.11 26.57
CA MET A 480 -28.29 -10.41 26.49
C MET A 480 -29.07 -10.69 25.19
N THR A 481 -28.53 -11.51 24.27
CA THR A 481 -29.07 -11.70 22.90
C THR A 481 -29.74 -13.04 22.69
N ARG A 482 -30.60 -13.14 21.67
CA ARG A 482 -31.21 -14.43 21.27
C ARG A 482 -30.26 -15.19 20.33
N PRO A 483 -30.18 -16.52 20.42
CA PRO A 483 -29.38 -17.33 19.49
C PRO A 483 -29.72 -17.00 18.03
N GLY A 484 -28.69 -16.84 17.17
CA GLY A 484 -28.85 -16.57 15.74
C GLY A 484 -29.13 -15.10 15.34
N THR A 485 -29.25 -14.16 16.30
CA THR A 485 -29.42 -12.73 15.99
C THR A 485 -28.12 -11.96 15.81
N VAL A 486 -27.03 -12.48 16.38
CA VAL A 486 -25.69 -11.88 16.34
C VAL A 486 -24.69 -12.93 15.85
N GLU A 487 -23.87 -12.55 14.88
CA GLU A 487 -22.80 -13.40 14.36
C GLU A 487 -21.45 -12.65 14.42
N ILE A 488 -20.39 -13.35 14.81
CA ILE A 488 -19.04 -12.80 14.88
C ILE A 488 -18.15 -13.60 13.92
N HIS A 489 -17.45 -12.89 13.03
CA HIS A 489 -16.49 -13.43 12.09
C HIS A 489 -15.10 -12.85 12.38
N LEU A 490 -14.16 -13.71 12.75
CA LEU A 490 -12.77 -13.32 13.03
C LEU A 490 -11.90 -13.69 11.83
N PHE A 491 -11.21 -12.71 11.25
CA PHE A 491 -10.23 -12.93 10.20
C PHE A 491 -8.82 -12.75 10.76
N ILE A 492 -8.05 -13.84 10.84
CA ILE A 492 -6.70 -13.82 11.40
C ILE A 492 -5.68 -13.78 10.27
N THR A 493 -4.90 -12.70 10.20
CA THR A 493 -3.98 -12.45 9.09
C THR A 493 -2.54 -12.87 9.38
N GLY A 494 -2.19 -13.21 10.62
CA GLY A 494 -0.80 -13.48 11.04
C GLY A 494 -0.56 -14.85 11.69
N GLU A 495 -1.59 -15.69 11.83
CA GLU A 495 -1.45 -17.09 12.25
C GLU A 495 -1.89 -18.03 11.13
N LYS A 496 -1.21 -19.15 10.92
CA LYS A 496 -1.71 -20.26 10.11
C LYS A 496 -2.59 -21.20 10.94
N ASP A 497 -3.61 -21.76 10.31
CA ASP A 497 -4.56 -22.73 10.89
C ASP A 497 -3.82 -23.93 11.53
N ARG A 498 -3.95 -24.10 12.86
CA ARG A 498 -3.48 -25.29 13.61
C ARG A 498 -4.58 -26.35 13.80
N ALA A 499 -5.79 -26.12 13.30
CA ALA A 499 -6.97 -26.95 13.58
C ALA A 499 -6.96 -28.35 12.93
N GLY A 500 -5.96 -28.70 12.10
CA GLY A 500 -5.83 -30.04 11.51
C GLY A 500 -5.14 -31.08 12.40
N GLN A 501 -4.48 -30.68 13.51
CA GLN A 501 -3.58 -31.58 14.27
C GLN A 501 -4.22 -32.25 15.51
N ILE A 502 -5.42 -31.86 15.95
CA ILE A 502 -5.97 -32.31 17.25
C ILE A 502 -6.98 -33.47 17.10
N ALA A 503 -7.43 -33.80 15.89
CA ALA A 503 -8.39 -34.89 15.67
C ALA A 503 -7.77 -36.30 15.64
N PHE A 504 -6.44 -36.45 15.76
CA PHE A 504 -5.76 -37.74 15.58
C PHE A 504 -5.28 -38.42 16.88
N SER A 505 -5.67 -37.92 18.06
CA SER A 505 -5.18 -38.47 19.33
C SER A 505 -6.30 -38.93 20.27
N PHE A 506 -7.27 -39.70 19.78
CA PHE A 506 -8.10 -40.55 20.63
C PHE A 506 -8.61 -41.76 19.83
N GLU A 507 -7.80 -42.82 19.75
CA GLU A 507 -8.21 -44.20 20.08
C GLU A 507 -7.03 -45.20 19.94
N ALA A 508 -7.06 -46.20 20.84
CA ALA A 508 -6.39 -47.52 20.84
C ALA A 508 -5.00 -47.68 21.49
N GLY A 509 -5.02 -48.31 22.69
CA GLY A 509 -4.01 -49.24 23.25
C GLY A 509 -2.76 -48.59 23.87
N ASP A 510 -2.21 -49.02 24.99
CA ASP A 510 -2.46 -50.15 25.87
C ASP A 510 -1.92 -49.83 27.27
N ILE A 511 -2.45 -50.57 28.25
CA ILE A 511 -2.12 -50.56 29.67
C ILE A 511 -0.70 -51.10 29.87
N GLU A 512 0.18 -50.34 30.53
CA GLU A 512 1.19 -50.92 31.43
C GLU A 512 1.32 -50.08 32.71
N LEU A 513 1.06 -50.76 33.82
CA LEU A 513 1.34 -50.35 35.19
C LEU A 513 2.80 -50.65 35.48
N GLU A 514 3.56 -49.67 35.95
CA GLU A 514 4.60 -49.93 36.94
C GLU A 514 4.87 -48.71 37.82
N ASP A 515 4.86 -48.98 39.13
CA ASP A 515 5.15 -48.09 40.24
C ASP A 515 6.61 -47.62 40.19
N ASP A 516 6.87 -46.34 40.50
CA ASP A 516 7.83 -46.09 41.59
C ASP A 516 7.78 -44.69 42.22
N ILE A 517 8.17 -44.72 43.49
CA ILE A 517 7.88 -43.79 44.58
C ILE A 517 8.86 -42.60 44.64
N GLY A 518 8.31 -41.39 44.69
CA GLY A 518 8.64 -40.28 45.59
C GLY A 518 10.10 -39.82 45.81
N LYS A 519 10.34 -38.51 45.59
CA LYS A 519 10.84 -37.58 46.63
C LYS A 519 11.04 -36.17 46.07
N GLY A 520 10.43 -35.19 46.73
CA GLY A 520 10.70 -33.78 46.51
C GLY A 520 12.05 -33.34 47.09
N ARG A 521 12.59 -32.25 46.55
CA ARG A 521 13.59 -31.42 47.25
C ARG A 521 13.44 -29.95 46.82
N LYS A 522 13.06 -29.12 47.79
CA LYS A 522 13.31 -27.67 47.83
C LYS A 522 14.72 -27.42 48.38
N ILE A 523 15.34 -26.31 47.96
CA ILE A 523 16.38 -25.43 48.61
C ILE A 523 16.78 -24.45 47.49
N SER A 524 16.29 -23.20 47.41
CA SER A 524 16.64 -21.94 48.13
C SER A 524 18.02 -21.35 47.81
N GLU A 525 18.01 -20.12 47.26
CA GLU A 525 18.95 -18.96 47.39
C GLU A 525 20.45 -19.21 47.07
N GLU A 526 21.25 -18.33 46.44
CA GLU A 526 21.38 -16.87 46.56
C GLU A 526 22.35 -16.33 45.46
N VAL A 527 22.01 -15.17 44.89
CA VAL A 527 22.82 -14.00 44.48
C VAL A 527 24.20 -14.17 43.79
N ASP A 528 24.33 -13.56 42.60
CA ASP A 528 25.37 -12.54 42.34
C ASP A 528 24.94 -11.58 41.22
N LEU A 529 24.70 -10.33 41.61
CA LEU A 529 24.77 -9.10 40.79
C LEU A 529 26.23 -8.65 40.94
N GLU A 530 27.02 -8.31 39.92
CA GLU A 530 26.92 -7.08 39.16
C GLU A 530 28.19 -6.99 38.27
N GLU A 531 28.07 -6.82 36.96
CA GLU A 531 29.07 -6.04 36.21
C GLU A 531 28.37 -5.22 35.13
N GLN A 532 28.48 -3.90 35.30
CA GLN A 532 27.82 -2.88 34.52
C GLN A 532 28.61 -2.52 33.26
N ARG A 533 27.85 -2.23 32.20
CA ARG A 533 28.08 -1.19 31.18
C ARG A 533 29.24 -1.38 30.20
N LEU A 534 28.85 -1.69 28.97
CA LEU A 534 29.20 -0.87 27.80
C LEU A 534 28.04 -0.94 26.80
N ILE A 535 27.23 0.12 26.77
CA ILE A 535 26.23 0.38 25.73
C ILE A 535 26.93 1.26 24.69
N PRO A 536 27.11 0.82 23.43
CA PRO A 536 27.19 1.75 22.32
C PRO A 536 25.78 2.14 21.89
N GLU A 537 25.54 3.44 21.76
CA GLU A 537 24.30 3.99 21.21
C GLU A 537 23.97 3.40 19.83
N PRO A 538 22.68 3.12 19.53
CA PRO A 538 22.26 2.96 18.15
C PRO A 538 22.14 4.36 17.53
N THR A 539 23.22 4.80 16.89
CA THR A 539 23.14 5.85 15.87
C THR A 539 22.36 5.28 14.69
N GLY A 540 21.15 5.79 14.49
CA GLY A 540 20.18 5.23 13.56
C GLY A 540 20.47 5.55 12.10
N PHE A 541 19.82 4.83 11.18
CA PHE A 541 18.92 5.44 10.18
C PHE A 541 18.17 4.37 9.36
N PHE A 542 16.83 4.47 9.41
CA PHE A 542 15.81 3.85 8.55
C PHE A 542 15.58 2.33 8.63
N ASP A 543 14.75 1.96 9.59
CA ASP A 543 13.85 0.81 9.52
C ASP A 543 12.41 1.28 9.84
N GLY A 544 11.41 0.63 9.24
CA GLY A 544 9.99 0.84 9.52
C GLY A 544 9.29 1.85 8.61
N GLN A 545 8.65 1.34 7.55
CA GLN A 545 7.46 1.99 6.97
C GLN A 545 6.34 1.84 8.01
N GLU A 546 6.33 2.74 9.00
CA GLU A 546 5.31 2.82 10.04
C GLU A 546 3.98 3.29 9.43
N ASP A 547 2.95 2.44 9.58
CA ASP A 547 1.55 2.72 9.28
C ASP A 547 1.04 3.91 10.12
N ASP A 548 1.26 5.12 9.60
CA ASP A 548 0.86 6.39 10.20
C ASP A 548 -0.44 6.92 9.58
N SER A 549 -1.54 6.22 9.85
CA SER A 549 -2.83 6.90 9.83
C SER A 549 -2.89 7.81 11.05
N ASP A 550 -2.99 9.13 10.83
CA ASP A 550 -3.31 10.14 11.84
C ASP A 550 -4.21 9.51 12.91
N GLY A 551 -3.88 9.62 14.20
CA GLY A 551 -4.49 8.94 15.36
C GLY A 551 -5.99 9.22 15.57
N PHE A 552 -6.78 9.00 14.55
CA PHE A 552 -8.16 9.33 14.40
C PHE A 552 -8.86 8.12 13.79
N LEU A 553 -9.41 7.29 14.69
CA LEU A 553 -10.34 6.21 14.35
C LEU A 553 -11.65 6.86 13.88
N SER A 554 -11.74 7.25 12.60
CA SER A 554 -12.99 7.78 12.04
C SER A 554 -13.92 6.60 11.71
N LEU A 555 -15.14 6.68 12.22
CA LEU A 555 -16.19 5.73 11.88
C LEU A 555 -16.66 6.02 10.45
N HIS A 556 -16.53 5.04 9.56
CA HIS A 556 -17.03 5.14 8.19
C HIS A 556 -18.37 4.43 8.06
N ASP A 557 -19.41 5.20 7.73
CA ASP A 557 -20.77 4.68 7.59
C ASP A 557 -21.13 4.65 6.11
N LEU A 558 -21.45 3.46 5.63
CA LEU A 558 -21.83 3.20 4.26
C LEU A 558 -23.23 2.58 4.28
N GLU A 559 -24.22 3.35 3.84
CA GLU A 559 -25.63 2.93 3.84
C GLU A 559 -25.97 2.18 2.56
N MET A 560 -26.74 1.09 2.65
CA MET A 560 -27.22 0.33 1.50
C MET A 560 -28.71 -0.02 1.62
N GLU A 561 -29.46 0.17 0.53
CA GLU A 561 -30.89 -0.17 0.42
C GLU A 561 -31.03 -1.28 -0.62
N MET A 562 -31.48 -2.49 -0.26
CA MET A 562 -31.78 -3.53 -1.25
C MET A 562 -33.23 -3.45 -1.70
N GLY A 563 -33.45 -3.68 -3.00
CA GLY A 563 -34.76 -3.65 -3.63
C GLY A 563 -35.41 -5.02 -3.68
N THR A 564 -36.71 -5.11 -3.43
CA THR A 564 -37.49 -6.32 -3.71
C THR A 564 -37.74 -6.43 -5.22
N GLY A 565 -37.37 -7.57 -5.80
CA GLY A 565 -37.70 -7.92 -7.19
C GLY A 565 -39.19 -8.28 -7.28
N ARG A 566 -39.88 -7.70 -8.26
CA ARG A 566 -41.27 -7.97 -8.58
C ARG A 566 -41.36 -9.38 -9.19
N GLY A 567 -41.84 -10.36 -8.42
CA GLY A 567 -42.28 -11.64 -8.97
C GLY A 567 -43.59 -11.42 -9.73
N ASP A 568 -43.63 -11.80 -11.00
CA ASP A 568 -44.86 -11.84 -11.79
C ASP A 568 -45.83 -12.84 -11.15
N GLU A 569 -46.98 -12.32 -10.69
CA GLU A 569 -48.18 -13.10 -10.42
C GLU A 569 -48.75 -13.60 -11.75
N THR A 570 -48.40 -14.83 -12.16
CA THR A 570 -49.30 -15.61 -13.02
C THR A 570 -49.18 -17.10 -12.74
N SER A 571 -50.35 -17.73 -12.60
CA SER A 571 -50.62 -19.17 -12.45
C SER A 571 -50.52 -19.77 -11.04
N ARG A 572 -51.67 -19.81 -10.35
CA ARG A 572 -52.23 -21.07 -9.83
C ARG A 572 -53.71 -20.90 -9.53
N GLN A 573 -54.50 -21.63 -10.33
CA GLN A 573 -55.93 -21.84 -10.18
C GLN A 573 -56.26 -22.58 -8.88
N GLU A 574 -57.44 -22.24 -8.35
CA GLU A 574 -58.22 -22.97 -7.35
C GLU A 574 -58.37 -24.46 -7.68
N VAL A 575 -58.25 -25.32 -6.66
CA VAL A 575 -59.12 -26.48 -6.46
C VAL A 575 -59.29 -26.71 -4.95
N ASP A 576 -60.55 -26.59 -4.50
CA ASP A 576 -61.06 -27.01 -3.19
C ASP A 576 -61.05 -28.54 -3.01
N GLY A 577 -60.96 -29.03 -1.76
CA GLY A 577 -61.40 -30.40 -1.45
C GLY A 577 -60.92 -31.00 -0.13
N ALA A 578 -61.84 -31.11 0.82
CA ALA A 578 -61.79 -31.71 2.15
C ALA A 578 -61.16 -33.12 2.29
N GLY A 579 -60.66 -33.43 3.49
CA GLY A 579 -60.38 -34.81 3.92
C GLY A 579 -59.62 -34.91 5.25
N ASN A 580 -60.22 -35.61 6.19
CA ASN A 580 -59.87 -35.78 7.61
C ASN A 580 -58.67 -36.73 7.86
N GLU A 581 -58.20 -36.72 9.12
CA GLU A 581 -57.53 -37.80 9.89
C GLU A 581 -56.01 -37.76 10.16
N ASP A 582 -55.73 -38.22 11.39
CA ASP A 582 -54.56 -38.07 12.24
C ASP A 582 -53.37 -38.99 11.90
N GLU A 583 -52.24 -38.65 12.53
CA GLU A 583 -51.13 -39.49 12.97
C GLU A 583 -49.89 -39.69 12.05
N LYS A 584 -48.77 -39.17 12.56
CA LYS A 584 -47.36 -39.57 12.38
C LYS A 584 -46.89 -39.91 10.96
N LEU A 585 -46.06 -39.03 10.40
CA LEU A 585 -44.84 -39.48 9.72
C LEU A 585 -43.72 -38.41 9.79
N VAL A 586 -42.65 -38.79 10.48
CA VAL A 586 -41.31 -38.23 10.32
C VAL A 586 -40.82 -38.63 8.92
N ALA A 587 -40.52 -37.67 8.03
CA ALA A 587 -39.38 -37.71 7.10
C ALA A 587 -39.34 -36.54 6.09
N SER A 588 -38.16 -35.92 6.03
CA SER A 588 -37.41 -35.49 4.84
C SER A 588 -37.95 -34.39 3.90
N HIS A 589 -37.30 -33.23 3.96
CA HIS A 589 -36.95 -32.45 2.76
C HIS A 589 -35.47 -32.01 2.81
N GLN A 590 -34.64 -32.90 2.25
CA GLN A 590 -33.55 -32.65 1.30
C GLN A 590 -32.91 -31.24 1.33
N MET A 591 -31.87 -31.08 2.16
CA MET A 591 -30.82 -30.07 1.95
C MET A 591 -29.80 -30.62 0.95
N ASP A 592 -29.51 -29.83 -0.08
CA ASP A 592 -28.42 -30.05 -1.03
C ASP A 592 -27.09 -30.22 -0.26
N ARG A 593 -26.50 -31.40 -0.43
CA ARG A 593 -25.18 -31.75 0.09
C ARG A 593 -24.12 -31.24 -0.89
N HIS A 594 -23.56 -30.06 -0.68
CA HIS A 594 -22.26 -29.65 -1.22
C HIS A 594 -21.67 -28.57 -0.29
N HIS A 595 -21.02 -28.99 0.81
CA HIS A 595 -19.95 -28.27 1.53
C HIS A 595 -19.54 -29.11 2.74
N PRO A 596 -18.28 -29.59 2.85
CA PRO A 596 -17.80 -30.19 4.09
C PRO A 596 -17.53 -29.09 5.11
N ASN A 597 -18.16 -29.21 6.27
CA ASN A 597 -17.98 -28.38 7.45
C ASN A 597 -16.50 -28.28 7.83
N GLN A 598 -15.96 -27.06 7.86
CA GLN A 598 -14.84 -26.72 8.75
C GLN A 598 -15.39 -26.72 10.18
N TYR A 599 -14.84 -27.58 11.02
CA TYR A 599 -15.13 -27.60 12.45
C TYR A 599 -14.74 -26.25 13.07
N LEU A 600 -15.71 -25.66 13.80
CA LEU A 600 -15.49 -24.55 14.72
C LEU A 600 -14.53 -25.02 15.82
N ASP A 601 -13.32 -24.45 15.84
CA ASP A 601 -12.46 -24.49 17.02
C ASP A 601 -12.91 -23.38 17.98
N CYS A 602 -13.81 -23.74 18.90
CA CYS A 602 -14.27 -22.89 19.98
C CYS A 602 -13.31 -23.01 21.16
N ASP A 603 -12.27 -22.17 21.19
CA ASP A 603 -11.58 -21.88 22.44
C ASP A 603 -11.60 -20.38 22.75
N TYR A 604 -11.81 -20.06 24.02
CA TYR A 604 -12.11 -18.74 24.60
C TYR A 604 -13.57 -18.21 24.56
N GLY A 605 -14.60 -19.07 24.59
CA GLY A 605 -15.95 -18.70 25.07
C GLY A 605 -16.66 -17.54 24.33
N ILE A 606 -16.26 -17.26 23.08
CA ILE A 606 -16.99 -16.45 22.11
C ILE A 606 -17.31 -17.39 20.95
N GLU A 607 -18.60 -17.67 20.69
CA GLU A 607 -19.02 -18.43 19.50
C GLU A 607 -18.77 -17.55 18.25
N ALA A 608 -17.54 -17.55 17.73
CA ALA A 608 -17.14 -16.80 16.55
C ALA A 608 -16.69 -17.73 15.41
N CYS A 609 -17.08 -17.42 14.19
CA CYS A 609 -16.58 -18.08 12.98
C CYS A 609 -15.18 -17.55 12.68
N ILE A 610 -14.18 -18.42 12.71
CA ILE A 610 -12.79 -18.03 12.47
C ILE A 610 -12.41 -18.34 11.02
N SER A 611 -11.71 -17.41 10.37
CA SER A 611 -11.19 -17.54 9.01
C SER A 611 -9.76 -16.99 8.97
N HIS A 612 -8.91 -17.57 8.15
CA HIS A 612 -7.51 -17.17 8.01
C HIS A 612 -7.28 -16.36 6.73
N GLY A 613 -6.40 -15.36 6.79
CA GLY A 613 -6.07 -14.46 5.67
C GLY A 613 -6.83 -13.13 5.65
N ARG A 614 -6.43 -12.23 4.74
CA ARG A 614 -7.06 -10.90 4.55
C ARG A 614 -8.42 -11.07 3.85
N PRO A 615 -9.53 -10.54 4.39
CA PRO A 615 -10.83 -10.68 3.76
C PRO A 615 -10.92 -9.87 2.46
N CYS A 616 -11.30 -10.52 1.36
CA CYS A 616 -11.72 -9.82 0.14
C CYS A 616 -13.14 -9.27 0.34
N PHE A 617 -13.28 -8.00 0.75
CA PHE A 617 -14.60 -7.42 1.03
C PHE A 617 -15.55 -7.42 -0.18
N GLN A 618 -15.02 -7.45 -1.41
CA GLN A 618 -15.83 -7.55 -2.63
C GLN A 618 -16.58 -8.88 -2.73
N ASP A 619 -16.03 -9.96 -2.16
CA ASP A 619 -16.64 -11.29 -2.14
C ASP A 619 -17.39 -11.57 -0.84
N VAL A 620 -16.82 -11.09 0.28
CA VAL A 620 -17.33 -11.33 1.63
C VAL A 620 -18.64 -10.57 1.88
N LEU A 621 -18.70 -9.28 1.57
CA LEU A 621 -19.91 -8.48 1.82
C LEU A 621 -21.14 -9.05 1.11
N PRO A 622 -21.12 -9.36 -0.20
CA PRO A 622 -22.23 -10.00 -0.91
C PRO A 622 -22.88 -11.19 -0.21
N ARG A 623 -22.09 -12.03 0.44
CA ARG A 623 -22.54 -13.28 1.08
C ARG A 623 -23.20 -13.04 2.44
N PHE A 624 -22.90 -11.90 3.07
CA PHE A 624 -23.38 -11.58 4.41
C PHE A 624 -24.62 -10.68 4.43
N LEU A 625 -25.07 -10.19 3.27
CA LEU A 625 -26.24 -9.32 3.16
C LEU A 625 -27.54 -10.12 3.25
N LEU A 626 -28.47 -9.67 4.11
CA LEU A 626 -29.83 -10.24 4.15
C LEU A 626 -30.60 -9.97 2.86
N GLU A 627 -31.30 -10.95 2.30
CA GLU A 627 -32.18 -10.71 1.15
C GLU A 627 -33.36 -9.79 1.53
N GLY A 628 -33.50 -8.65 0.86
CA GLY A 628 -34.71 -7.81 0.91
C GLY A 628 -34.80 -6.70 1.97
N GLY A 629 -33.72 -6.33 2.67
CA GLY A 629 -33.74 -5.31 3.74
C GLY A 629 -32.82 -4.09 3.55
N ARG A 630 -32.94 -3.10 4.45
CA ARG A 630 -31.97 -1.98 4.58
C ARG A 630 -30.78 -2.41 5.44
N VAL A 631 -29.58 -2.29 4.90
CA VAL A 631 -28.33 -2.71 5.55
C VAL A 631 -27.42 -1.51 5.78
N CYS A 632 -26.86 -1.41 6.99
CA CYS A 632 -25.83 -0.42 7.30
C CYS A 632 -24.49 -1.12 7.53
N ILE A 633 -23.45 -0.66 6.86
CA ILE A 633 -22.08 -1.16 7.04
C ILE A 633 -21.28 -0.05 7.71
N VAL A 634 -20.67 -0.37 8.85
CA VAL A 634 -19.87 0.57 9.64
C VAL A 634 -18.47 0.00 9.82
N GLY A 635 -17.46 0.70 9.31
CA GLY A 635 -16.07 0.25 9.32
C GLY A 635 -15.14 1.14 10.14
N CYS A 636 -14.17 0.54 10.83
CA CYS A 636 -13.06 1.25 11.46
C CYS A 636 -11.78 0.38 11.46
N GLY A 637 -10.69 0.88 10.87
CA GLY A 637 -9.42 0.16 10.80
C GLY A 637 -8.39 0.89 9.91
N PRO A 638 -7.35 0.18 9.42
CA PRO A 638 -6.31 0.76 8.56
C PRO A 638 -6.88 1.42 7.30
N GLN A 639 -6.18 2.42 6.77
CA GLN A 639 -6.61 3.18 5.59
C GLN A 639 -6.85 2.28 4.37
N GLU A 640 -6.02 1.25 4.16
CA GLU A 640 -6.21 0.29 3.07
C GLU A 640 -7.52 -0.49 3.21
N MET A 641 -7.80 -1.00 4.42
CA MET A 641 -9.03 -1.74 4.73
C MET A 641 -10.27 -0.88 4.47
N ASP A 642 -10.19 0.41 4.83
CA ASP A 642 -11.25 1.37 4.62
C ASP A 642 -11.44 1.74 3.13
N ILE A 643 -10.36 1.83 2.33
CA ILE A 643 -10.45 1.95 0.87
C ILE A 643 -11.14 0.73 0.26
N ASP A 644 -10.72 -0.48 0.65
CA ASP A 644 -11.27 -1.74 0.15
C ASP A 644 -12.76 -1.87 0.51
N LEU A 645 -13.10 -1.59 1.77
CA LEU A 645 -14.48 -1.63 2.26
C LEU A 645 -15.35 -0.60 1.54
N SER A 646 -14.88 0.65 1.42
CA SER A 646 -15.63 1.72 0.75
C SER A 646 -15.88 1.42 -0.73
N ASN A 647 -14.90 0.85 -1.41
CA ASN A 647 -15.02 0.43 -2.81
C ASN A 647 -15.91 -0.81 -2.97
N ALA A 648 -15.84 -1.77 -2.05
CA ALA A 648 -16.71 -2.95 -2.05
C ALA A 648 -18.19 -2.58 -1.81
N VAL A 649 -18.46 -1.63 -0.89
CA VAL A 649 -19.82 -1.12 -0.70
C VAL A 649 -20.29 -0.33 -1.91
N ALA A 650 -19.43 0.52 -2.51
CA ALA A 650 -19.77 1.22 -3.76
C ALA A 650 -20.13 0.23 -4.88
N ALA A 651 -19.39 -0.88 -5.02
CA ALA A 651 -19.71 -1.96 -5.95
C ALA A 651 -21.06 -2.62 -5.61
N CYS A 652 -21.36 -2.85 -4.33
CA CYS A 652 -22.67 -3.38 -3.92
C CYS A 652 -23.83 -2.43 -4.26
N GLN A 653 -23.65 -1.10 -4.24
CA GLN A 653 -24.70 -0.14 -4.67
C GLN A 653 -25.09 -0.31 -6.14
N THR A 654 -24.19 -0.81 -6.99
CA THR A 654 -24.52 -1.10 -8.40
C THR A 654 -25.58 -2.20 -8.53
N ARG A 655 -25.71 -3.07 -7.53
CA ARG A 655 -26.74 -4.13 -7.48
C ARG A 655 -28.14 -3.55 -7.27
N VAL A 656 -28.25 -2.50 -6.47
CA VAL A 656 -29.49 -1.73 -6.25
C VAL A 656 -29.93 -1.03 -7.53
N LEU A 657 -28.99 -0.51 -8.34
CA LEU A 657 -29.28 0.07 -9.66
C LEU A 657 -29.86 -0.97 -10.64
N ARG A 658 -29.41 -2.23 -10.53
CA ARG A 658 -29.78 -3.35 -11.41
C ARG A 658 -31.09 -4.07 -11.02
N GLY A 659 -31.54 -3.95 -9.76
CA GLY A 659 -32.82 -4.51 -9.29
C GLY A 659 -32.93 -6.04 -9.30
N ARG A 660 -31.83 -6.78 -9.11
CA ARG A 660 -31.79 -8.26 -9.11
C ARG A 660 -31.41 -8.86 -7.72
N PRO A 661 -31.95 -10.03 -7.32
CA PRO A 661 -31.54 -10.78 -6.12
C PRO A 661 -30.15 -11.45 -6.27
N PRO A 662 -29.52 -11.88 -5.15
CA PRO A 662 -28.12 -12.26 -5.10
C PRO A 662 -27.96 -13.73 -5.47
N ASN A 663 -27.78 -14.04 -6.75
CA ASN A 663 -27.06 -15.23 -7.26
C ASN A 663 -27.20 -15.28 -8.79
N MET A 664 -26.32 -14.58 -9.51
CA MET A 664 -25.97 -14.91 -10.91
C MET A 664 -24.86 -13.97 -11.39
N TYR A 665 -23.69 -14.55 -11.64
CA TYR A 665 -22.67 -13.93 -12.49
C TYR A 665 -23.20 -13.87 -13.92
N SER A 666 -23.30 -12.66 -14.49
CA SER A 666 -23.29 -12.50 -15.93
C SER A 666 -22.91 -11.08 -16.31
N SER A 667 -21.79 -11.01 -17.03
CA SER A 667 -21.26 -9.87 -17.76
C SER A 667 -22.28 -9.41 -18.80
N THR A 668 -22.85 -8.21 -18.64
CA THR A 668 -23.25 -7.28 -19.72
C THR A 668 -24.07 -6.11 -19.17
N PHE A 669 -23.88 -4.94 -19.78
CA PHE A 669 -24.64 -3.68 -19.64
C PHE A 669 -24.32 -2.72 -18.48
N THR A 670 -23.48 -1.73 -18.81
CA THR A 670 -23.42 -0.39 -18.20
C THR A 670 -23.61 0.64 -19.31
N VAL A 671 -24.84 1.13 -19.49
CA VAL A 671 -25.13 2.33 -20.31
C VAL A 671 -25.90 3.29 -19.40
N VAL A 672 -25.69 4.60 -19.57
CA VAL A 672 -26.22 5.75 -18.81
C VAL A 672 -25.25 6.40 -17.78
N SER A 673 -23.95 6.47 -18.07
CA SER A 673 -23.06 7.48 -17.44
C SER A 673 -22.08 8.16 -18.43
N THR A 674 -22.34 8.03 -19.72
CA THR A 674 -21.48 8.48 -20.83
C THR A 674 -21.72 9.92 -21.28
N ALA A 675 -21.80 10.88 -20.35
CA ALA A 675 -21.88 12.31 -20.72
C ALA A 675 -20.79 13.20 -20.08
N LEU A 676 -20.13 12.80 -18.99
CA LEU A 676 -19.01 13.57 -18.41
C LEU A 676 -17.67 12.82 -18.34
N LEU A 677 -17.63 11.55 -18.76
CA LEU A 677 -16.40 10.77 -18.86
C LEU A 677 -15.81 10.70 -20.29
N ALA A 678 -16.41 11.40 -21.25
CA ALA A 678 -15.98 11.39 -22.66
C ALA A 678 -14.63 12.09 -22.93
N ALA A 679 -13.99 12.71 -21.92
CA ALA A 679 -12.61 13.22 -22.05
C ALA A 679 -11.55 12.33 -21.35
N GLY A 680 -11.96 11.37 -20.51
CA GLY A 680 -11.03 10.55 -19.73
C GLY A 680 -11.15 9.04 -19.94
N ALA A 681 -12.17 8.58 -20.66
CA ALA A 681 -12.48 7.16 -20.83
C ALA A 681 -12.41 6.67 -22.29
N LEU A 682 -11.42 7.15 -23.05
CA LEU A 682 -10.95 6.47 -24.27
C LEU A 682 -9.84 5.43 -23.99
N SER A 683 -9.55 5.10 -22.72
CA SER A 683 -8.35 4.33 -22.37
C SER A 683 -8.58 2.98 -21.67
N HIS A 684 -9.78 2.38 -21.70
CA HIS A 684 -9.93 0.98 -21.26
C HIS A 684 -10.78 0.19 -22.26
N SER A 685 -10.10 -0.20 -23.34
CA SER A 685 -10.43 -1.35 -24.20
C SER A 685 -10.39 -2.65 -23.37
N PRO A 686 -11.10 -3.73 -23.75
CA PRO A 686 -10.89 -5.05 -23.14
C PRO A 686 -9.43 -5.46 -23.38
N ASN A 687 -8.72 -5.87 -22.32
CA ASN A 687 -7.31 -6.29 -22.32
C ASN A 687 -6.36 -5.45 -23.21
N THR A 688 -5.97 -4.26 -22.75
CA THR A 688 -4.75 -3.63 -23.27
C THR A 688 -3.55 -4.38 -22.72
N TYR A 689 -3.04 -5.37 -23.48
CA TYR A 689 -1.69 -5.88 -23.31
C TYR A 689 -0.72 -4.69 -23.29
N HIS A 690 -0.03 -4.48 -22.15
CA HIS A 690 0.99 -3.45 -22.01
C HIS A 690 2.35 -4.12 -22.05
N PHE A 691 3.10 -3.90 -23.13
CA PHE A 691 4.45 -4.44 -23.27
C PHE A 691 5.36 -3.85 -22.19
N ASN A 692 5.93 -4.70 -21.35
CA ASN A 692 6.87 -4.29 -20.30
C ASN A 692 8.30 -4.69 -20.71
N PRO A 693 9.17 -3.74 -21.10
CA PRO A 693 10.54 -4.04 -21.46
C PRO A 693 11.29 -4.85 -20.41
N LEU A 694 11.01 -4.62 -19.12
CA LEU A 694 11.70 -5.28 -18.02
C LEU A 694 11.49 -6.80 -17.99
N GLU A 695 10.43 -7.31 -18.62
CA GLU A 695 10.13 -8.75 -18.73
C GLU A 695 10.82 -9.39 -19.96
N HIS A 696 11.60 -8.63 -20.73
CA HIS A 696 12.22 -9.04 -21.99
C HIS A 696 13.73 -8.76 -22.03
N LEU A 697 14.38 -8.71 -20.86
CA LEU A 697 15.78 -8.31 -20.69
C LEU A 697 16.75 -9.49 -20.48
N ALA A 698 16.32 -10.73 -20.75
CA ALA A 698 17.15 -11.92 -20.59
C ALA A 698 17.87 -11.97 -19.22
N GLY A 699 19.21 -12.11 -19.24
CA GLY A 699 20.08 -12.22 -18.07
C GLY A 699 20.09 -11.02 -17.12
N VAL A 700 19.58 -9.85 -17.55
CA VAL A 700 19.51 -8.61 -16.76
C VAL A 700 18.09 -8.22 -16.39
N THR A 701 17.15 -9.14 -16.60
CA THR A 701 15.76 -9.01 -16.16
C THR A 701 15.69 -8.99 -14.63
N PRO A 702 15.08 -7.97 -13.99
CA PRO A 702 14.75 -8.02 -12.57
C PRO A 702 13.85 -9.23 -12.26
N PRO A 703 13.89 -9.77 -11.03
CA PRO A 703 13.04 -10.92 -10.67
C PRO A 703 11.55 -10.59 -10.89
N PHE A 704 10.83 -11.45 -11.62
CA PHE A 704 9.39 -11.32 -11.83
C PHE A 704 8.71 -12.70 -11.88
N ASN A 705 7.41 -12.71 -11.56
CA ASN A 705 6.58 -13.88 -11.75
C ASN A 705 5.87 -13.76 -13.10
N PRO A 706 5.82 -14.82 -13.92
CA PRO A 706 5.08 -14.80 -15.18
C PRO A 706 3.60 -14.52 -14.91
N LEU A 707 3.00 -13.60 -15.69
CA LEU A 707 1.62 -13.13 -15.49
C LEU A 707 0.57 -14.24 -15.67
N ASP A 708 0.88 -15.27 -16.44
CA ASP A 708 0.01 -16.43 -16.73
C ASP A 708 0.84 -17.73 -16.68
N PRO A 709 1.14 -18.29 -15.48
CA PRO A 709 1.83 -19.56 -15.39
C PRO A 709 0.95 -20.68 -15.98
N PRO A 710 1.54 -21.70 -16.64
CA PRO A 710 0.78 -22.79 -17.25
C PRO A 710 0.02 -23.65 -16.23
N LEU A 711 0.53 -23.73 -15.00
CA LEU A 711 -0.01 -24.53 -13.90
C LEU A 711 -0.08 -23.68 -12.61
N ASP A 712 -0.99 -24.05 -11.69
CA ASP A 712 -1.13 -23.38 -10.39
C ASP A 712 0.14 -23.57 -9.53
N PRO A 713 0.83 -22.50 -9.12
CA PRO A 713 1.99 -22.57 -8.23
C PRO A 713 1.75 -23.25 -6.88
N SER A 714 0.52 -23.34 -6.41
CA SER A 714 0.18 -23.93 -5.11
C SER A 714 0.30 -25.46 -5.14
N PRO A 715 0.64 -26.15 -4.03
CA PRO A 715 0.55 -27.62 -3.97
C PRO A 715 -0.84 -28.11 -4.39
N PRO A 716 -0.95 -29.17 -5.22
CA PRO A 716 -2.25 -29.69 -5.65
C PRO A 716 -3.12 -30.09 -4.45
N GLN A 717 -4.44 -30.08 -4.63
CA GLN A 717 -5.36 -30.45 -3.55
C GLN A 717 -5.09 -31.88 -3.04
N GLY A 718 -4.89 -32.00 -1.72
CA GLY A 718 -4.56 -33.26 -1.06
C GLY A 718 -3.06 -33.55 -0.97
N CYS A 719 -2.19 -32.70 -1.53
CA CYS A 719 -0.74 -32.82 -1.43
C CYS A 719 -0.17 -31.89 -0.36
N ASN A 720 0.74 -32.41 0.45
CA ASN A 720 1.52 -31.63 1.40
C ASN A 720 3.01 -31.77 1.08
N VAL A 721 3.71 -30.64 0.97
CA VAL A 721 5.17 -30.65 0.73
C VAL A 721 5.88 -31.07 2.01
N THR A 722 6.68 -32.13 1.94
CA THR A 722 7.43 -32.68 3.08
C THR A 722 8.91 -32.33 3.04
N ARG A 723 9.49 -32.12 1.85
CA ARG A 723 10.87 -31.66 1.68
C ARG A 723 10.99 -30.83 0.40
N ALA A 724 11.93 -29.90 0.35
CA ALA A 724 12.18 -29.11 -0.84
C ALA A 724 13.67 -28.78 -1.03
N ALA A 725 14.09 -28.59 -2.27
CA ALA A 725 15.43 -28.17 -2.62
C ALA A 725 15.39 -27.00 -3.62
N TYR A 726 16.32 -26.07 -3.53
CA TYR A 726 16.43 -24.86 -4.36
C TYR A 726 17.84 -24.69 -4.91
N LEU A 727 17.94 -24.44 -6.21
CA LEU A 727 19.12 -23.85 -6.86
C LEU A 727 18.80 -22.42 -7.23
N VAL A 728 19.57 -21.45 -6.73
CA VAL A 728 19.28 -20.02 -6.84
C VAL A 728 20.46 -19.29 -7.47
N ARG A 729 20.22 -18.53 -8.54
CA ARG A 729 21.18 -17.58 -9.09
C ARG A 729 21.37 -16.42 -8.11
N HIS A 730 22.57 -15.81 -8.04
CA HIS A 730 22.73 -14.52 -7.35
C HIS A 730 21.68 -13.47 -7.78
N SER A 731 21.40 -12.54 -6.86
CA SER A 731 20.44 -11.46 -7.09
C SER A 731 21.01 -10.32 -7.96
N SER A 732 20.24 -9.26 -8.16
CA SER A 732 20.59 -8.11 -9.00
C SER A 732 21.94 -7.47 -8.63
N ILE A 733 22.84 -7.37 -9.62
CA ILE A 733 24.17 -6.75 -9.52
C ILE A 733 24.23 -5.43 -10.31
N TYR A 734 25.26 -4.62 -10.08
CA TYR A 734 25.40 -3.32 -10.75
C TYR A 734 25.65 -3.45 -12.26
N SER A 735 26.54 -4.36 -12.64
CA SER A 735 26.77 -4.82 -14.01
C SER A 735 27.55 -6.12 -13.98
N ASN A 736 27.40 -6.94 -15.01
CA ASN A 736 28.34 -8.02 -15.29
C ASN A 736 29.57 -7.42 -15.98
N ASP A 737 30.75 -7.90 -15.62
CA ASP A 737 32.03 -7.49 -16.19
C ASP A 737 32.06 -7.56 -17.72
N PHE A 738 31.66 -8.68 -18.31
CA PHE A 738 31.63 -8.87 -19.76
C PHE A 738 30.67 -7.90 -20.45
N ASP A 739 29.45 -7.74 -19.91
CA ASP A 739 28.46 -6.80 -20.44
C ASP A 739 28.95 -5.35 -20.36
N TYR A 740 29.69 -5.03 -19.28
CA TYR A 740 30.30 -3.73 -19.09
C TYR A 740 31.41 -3.46 -20.11
N GLU A 741 32.44 -4.30 -20.12
CA GLU A 741 33.64 -4.13 -20.94
C GLU A 741 33.31 -4.22 -22.45
N SER A 742 32.41 -5.12 -22.85
CA SER A 742 32.10 -5.37 -24.26
C SER A 742 31.14 -4.34 -24.87
N TYR A 743 30.21 -3.79 -24.07
CA TYR A 743 29.11 -2.99 -24.60
C TYR A 743 28.94 -1.65 -23.88
N ILE A 744 28.82 -1.64 -22.55
CA ILE A 744 28.45 -0.42 -21.81
C ILE A 744 29.61 0.58 -21.77
N GLU A 745 30.83 0.15 -21.45
CA GLU A 745 31.99 1.03 -21.37
C GLU A 745 32.30 1.70 -22.73
N PRO A 746 32.40 0.98 -23.86
CA PRO A 746 32.61 1.62 -25.16
C PRO A 746 31.53 2.64 -25.51
N PHE A 747 30.26 2.33 -25.22
CA PHE A 747 29.14 3.23 -25.46
C PHE A 747 29.23 4.50 -24.59
N VAL A 748 29.54 4.35 -23.29
CA VAL A 748 29.71 5.47 -22.36
C VAL A 748 30.91 6.35 -22.73
N GLN A 749 32.05 5.75 -23.10
CA GLN A 749 33.22 6.48 -23.56
C GLN A 749 32.93 7.25 -24.86
N LYS A 750 32.12 6.67 -25.75
CA LYS A 750 31.65 7.35 -26.96
C LYS A 750 30.69 8.49 -26.65
N LEU A 751 29.78 8.32 -25.68
CA LEU A 751 28.89 9.37 -25.17
C LEU A 751 29.65 10.53 -24.53
N SER A 752 30.77 10.27 -23.83
CA SER A 752 31.57 11.33 -23.20
C SER A 752 32.42 12.11 -24.20
N ASN A 753 32.87 11.45 -25.28
CA ASN A 753 33.71 12.06 -26.32
C ASN A 753 32.93 12.71 -27.48
N THR A 754 31.60 12.68 -27.45
CA THR A 754 30.77 13.23 -28.54
C THR A 754 30.59 14.75 -28.45
N THR A 755 30.37 15.39 -29.60
CA THR A 755 30.00 16.81 -29.72
C THR A 755 28.52 17.01 -30.00
N VAL A 756 27.74 15.93 -30.01
CA VAL A 756 26.29 15.96 -30.25
C VAL A 756 25.58 16.68 -29.10
N ASP A 757 24.77 17.68 -29.45
CA ASP A 757 23.88 18.37 -28.51
C ASP A 757 22.60 17.55 -28.30
N TRP A 758 22.63 16.66 -27.32
CA TRP A 758 21.51 15.75 -27.01
C TRP A 758 20.20 16.47 -26.70
N SER A 759 20.24 17.72 -26.20
CA SER A 759 19.02 18.50 -25.93
C SER A 759 18.16 18.75 -27.20
N LYS A 760 18.78 18.65 -28.38
CA LYS A 760 18.13 18.82 -29.69
C LYS A 760 17.65 17.51 -30.32
N VAL A 761 17.91 16.35 -29.70
CA VAL A 761 17.50 15.03 -30.20
C VAL A 761 16.32 14.53 -29.35
N PRO A 762 15.06 14.75 -29.74
CA PRO A 762 13.91 14.61 -28.82
C PRO A 762 13.76 13.22 -28.18
N ILE A 763 14.08 12.16 -28.94
CA ILE A 763 13.98 10.76 -28.49
C ILE A 763 15.09 10.37 -27.50
N LEU A 764 16.22 11.07 -27.52
CA LEU A 764 17.40 10.80 -26.68
C LEU A 764 17.78 12.03 -25.84
N SER A 765 16.86 12.97 -25.62
CA SER A 765 17.18 14.24 -24.97
C SER A 765 17.60 14.08 -23.51
N PHE A 766 17.21 12.96 -22.89
CA PHE A 766 17.64 12.60 -21.55
C PHE A 766 19.16 12.40 -21.45
N LEU A 767 19.85 12.05 -22.55
CA LEU A 767 21.31 11.89 -22.57
C LEU A 767 22.07 13.19 -22.25
N ALA A 768 21.44 14.36 -22.40
CA ALA A 768 22.04 15.64 -22.00
C ALA A 768 22.34 15.69 -20.48
N THR A 769 21.48 15.07 -19.67
CA THR A 769 21.57 15.06 -18.20
C THR A 769 21.89 13.69 -17.63
N TRP A 770 21.84 12.65 -18.44
CA TRP A 770 22.11 11.28 -18.00
C TRP A 770 23.56 11.10 -17.55
N ARG A 771 23.75 10.25 -16.54
CA ARG A 771 25.04 9.90 -15.97
C ARG A 771 25.04 8.39 -15.70
N VAL A 772 26.19 7.76 -15.89
CA VAL A 772 26.39 6.33 -15.63
C VAL A 772 25.93 5.99 -14.19
N PRO A 773 25.17 4.90 -13.97
CA PRO A 773 24.62 4.59 -12.66
C PRO A 773 25.58 3.94 -11.67
N PHE A 774 26.79 3.58 -12.11
CA PHE A 774 27.78 2.85 -11.33
C PHE A 774 29.20 3.12 -11.83
N THR A 775 30.20 2.77 -11.01
CA THR A 775 31.63 2.88 -11.36
C THR A 775 32.24 1.52 -11.70
N ASP A 776 33.44 1.53 -12.28
CA ASP A 776 34.18 0.30 -12.60
C ASP A 776 34.42 -0.58 -11.37
N SER A 777 34.65 0.05 -10.21
CA SER A 777 34.82 -0.66 -8.93
C SER A 777 33.55 -1.31 -8.41
N GLU A 778 32.38 -0.97 -8.95
CA GLU A 778 31.08 -1.49 -8.52
C GLU A 778 30.56 -2.65 -9.38
N GLN A 779 31.26 -2.97 -10.47
CA GLN A 779 30.97 -4.16 -11.28
C GLN A 779 30.94 -5.42 -10.41
N GLU A 780 30.11 -6.38 -10.77
CA GLU A 780 29.91 -7.65 -10.05
C GLU A 780 29.41 -7.54 -8.61
N MET A 781 29.32 -6.34 -8.03
CA MET A 781 28.80 -6.16 -6.68
C MET A 781 27.28 -6.29 -6.63
N LEU A 782 26.80 -6.88 -5.54
CA LEU A 782 25.37 -6.97 -5.24
C LEU A 782 24.78 -5.57 -5.00
N THR A 783 23.69 -5.25 -5.68
CA THR A 783 22.96 -3.99 -5.49
C THR A 783 22.14 -4.01 -4.21
N ARG A 784 21.68 -2.82 -3.76
CA ARG A 784 20.76 -2.72 -2.62
C ARG A 784 19.42 -3.40 -2.87
N SER A 785 18.88 -3.25 -4.09
CA SER A 785 17.68 -3.96 -4.56
C SER A 785 17.92 -5.46 -4.62
N GLY A 786 19.07 -5.90 -5.14
CA GLY A 786 19.46 -7.31 -5.16
C GLY A 786 19.46 -7.94 -3.76
N LYS A 787 19.99 -7.26 -2.75
CA LYS A 787 19.92 -7.71 -1.36
C LYS A 787 18.45 -7.85 -0.88
N LEU A 788 17.62 -6.85 -1.17
CA LEU A 788 16.20 -6.87 -0.80
C LEU A 788 15.42 -7.99 -1.51
N GLU A 789 15.71 -8.23 -2.78
CA GLU A 789 15.11 -9.30 -3.59
C GLU A 789 15.45 -10.68 -3.01
N ALA A 790 16.72 -10.92 -2.65
CA ALA A 790 17.14 -12.17 -2.01
C ALA A 790 16.47 -12.37 -0.64
N THR A 791 16.38 -11.32 0.18
CA THR A 791 15.65 -11.37 1.46
C THR A 791 14.16 -11.66 1.26
N ARG A 792 13.53 -11.07 0.25
CA ARG A 792 12.12 -11.36 -0.09
C ARG A 792 11.94 -12.82 -0.48
N LEU A 793 12.81 -13.38 -1.31
CA LEU A 793 12.76 -14.80 -1.66
C LEU A 793 12.90 -15.68 -0.41
N GLY A 794 13.75 -15.32 0.55
CA GLY A 794 13.84 -16.01 1.85
C GLY A 794 12.52 -15.99 2.62
N VAL A 795 11.85 -14.84 2.69
CA VAL A 795 10.53 -14.69 3.31
C VAL A 795 9.47 -15.52 2.56
N ASP A 796 9.50 -15.51 1.22
CA ASP A 796 8.55 -16.25 0.40
C ASP A 796 8.72 -17.76 0.57
N ILE A 797 9.96 -18.25 0.64
CA ILE A 797 10.28 -19.66 0.93
C ILE A 797 9.80 -20.03 2.36
N ALA A 798 10.08 -19.20 3.37
CA ALA A 798 9.59 -19.41 4.73
C ALA A 798 8.06 -19.46 4.79
N GLN A 799 7.38 -18.59 4.04
CA GLN A 799 5.92 -18.56 3.98
C GLN A 799 5.33 -19.77 3.25
N ARG A 800 5.99 -20.20 2.17
CA ARG A 800 5.59 -21.37 1.38
C ARG A 800 5.71 -22.66 2.19
N TYR A 801 6.80 -22.84 2.92
CA TYR A 801 7.13 -24.08 3.62
C TYR A 801 7.06 -23.97 5.15
N GLN A 802 6.00 -23.36 5.70
CA GLN A 802 5.89 -23.19 7.15
C GLN A 802 5.83 -24.48 7.98
N GLY A 803 5.55 -25.62 7.34
CA GLY A 803 5.60 -26.93 7.98
C GLY A 803 6.99 -27.56 8.02
N LEU A 804 7.95 -27.00 7.27
CA LEU A 804 9.31 -27.52 7.17
C LEU A 804 10.23 -26.82 8.18
N ARG A 805 11.18 -27.56 8.72
CA ARG A 805 12.22 -27.04 9.62
C ARG A 805 13.09 -26.03 8.86
N THR A 806 13.42 -24.93 9.54
CA THR A 806 14.43 -23.97 9.07
C THR A 806 15.74 -24.72 8.77
N PRO A 807 16.35 -24.54 7.60
CA PRO A 807 17.61 -25.21 7.26
C PRO A 807 18.73 -24.66 8.14
N ARG A 808 19.63 -25.53 8.59
CA ARG A 808 20.83 -25.11 9.33
C ARG A 808 21.95 -24.68 8.40
N ARG A 809 21.99 -25.22 7.18
CA ARG A 809 22.98 -24.90 6.16
C ARG A 809 22.32 -24.48 4.86
N ILE A 810 22.91 -23.46 4.26
CA ILE A 810 22.70 -23.05 2.87
C ILE A 810 24.07 -23.06 2.19
N TRP A 811 24.14 -23.63 1.00
CA TRP A 811 25.38 -23.72 0.24
C TRP A 811 25.45 -22.57 -0.77
N THR A 812 26.63 -22.03 -0.99
CA THR A 812 26.86 -20.98 -1.98
C THR A 812 28.19 -21.20 -2.65
N SER A 813 28.29 -20.82 -3.92
CA SER A 813 29.58 -20.64 -4.57
C SER A 813 30.37 -19.48 -3.88
N THR A 814 31.68 -19.39 -4.13
CA THR A 814 32.56 -18.47 -3.38
C THR A 814 32.50 -16.99 -3.79
N ALA A 815 31.87 -16.65 -4.91
CA ALA A 815 31.81 -15.27 -5.36
C ALA A 815 31.04 -14.34 -4.40
N GLU A 816 31.50 -13.11 -4.25
CA GLU A 816 30.92 -12.16 -3.29
C GLU A 816 29.40 -11.93 -3.50
N ARG A 817 28.96 -11.85 -4.76
CA ARG A 817 27.54 -11.67 -5.12
C ARG A 817 26.66 -12.86 -4.75
N THR A 818 27.15 -14.09 -4.87
CA THR A 818 26.41 -15.31 -4.48
C THR A 818 26.37 -15.41 -2.96
N VAL A 819 27.51 -15.23 -2.28
CA VAL A 819 27.60 -15.24 -0.81
C VAL A 819 26.71 -14.19 -0.17
N LYS A 820 26.72 -12.95 -0.67
CA LYS A 820 25.86 -11.87 -0.15
C LYS A 820 24.38 -12.12 -0.42
N SER A 821 24.04 -12.73 -1.57
CA SER A 821 22.66 -13.13 -1.88
C SER A 821 22.19 -14.24 -0.93
N ALA A 822 23.03 -15.25 -0.68
CA ALA A 822 22.74 -16.34 0.24
C ALA A 822 22.53 -15.85 1.67
N LYS A 823 23.40 -14.96 2.16
CA LYS A 823 23.25 -14.32 3.49
C LYS A 823 21.97 -13.48 3.58
N ALA A 824 21.63 -12.74 2.52
CA ALA A 824 20.42 -11.94 2.49
C ALA A 824 19.15 -12.80 2.48
N LEU A 825 19.15 -13.92 1.77
CA LEU A 825 18.07 -14.91 1.78
C LEU A 825 17.96 -15.58 3.16
N ALA A 826 19.09 -15.99 3.75
CA ALA A 826 19.14 -16.60 5.08
C ALA A 826 18.47 -15.70 6.14
N GLY A 827 18.77 -14.39 6.15
CA GLY A 827 18.14 -13.43 7.05
C GLY A 827 16.65 -13.16 6.75
N GLY A 828 16.16 -13.51 5.56
CA GLY A 828 14.72 -13.52 5.24
C GLY A 828 14.02 -14.82 5.67
N LEU A 829 14.77 -15.91 5.75
CA LEU A 829 14.29 -17.25 6.08
C LEU A 829 14.15 -17.45 7.60
N ALA A 830 15.13 -16.95 8.37
CA ALA A 830 15.18 -17.01 9.83
C ALA A 830 16.10 -15.93 10.42
N ASP A 831 16.18 -15.82 11.75
CA ASP A 831 17.09 -14.88 12.42
C ASP A 831 18.57 -15.19 12.06
N ASP A 832 19.40 -14.14 11.92
CA ASP A 832 20.79 -14.15 11.41
C ASP A 832 21.78 -15.15 12.06
N LYS A 833 21.38 -15.89 13.12
CA LYS A 833 22.21 -16.86 13.85
C LYS A 833 21.81 -18.33 13.65
N GLU A 834 20.70 -18.60 12.96
CA GLU A 834 20.18 -19.97 12.83
C GLU A 834 20.68 -20.73 11.60
N VAL A 835 21.11 -20.00 10.56
CA VAL A 835 21.49 -20.58 9.26
C VAL A 835 22.96 -20.27 8.95
N GLU A 836 23.77 -21.32 8.85
CA GLU A 836 25.16 -21.29 8.39
C GLU A 836 25.20 -21.21 6.86
N VAL A 837 25.94 -20.24 6.32
CA VAL A 837 26.21 -20.14 4.88
C VAL A 837 27.55 -20.80 4.59
N VAL A 838 27.50 -21.94 3.89
CA VAL A 838 28.65 -22.79 3.56
C VAL A 838 29.13 -22.46 2.15
N GLU A 839 30.38 -22.02 2.05
CA GLU A 839 31.00 -21.68 0.77
C GLU A 839 31.61 -22.96 0.13
N ILE A 840 31.19 -23.26 -1.10
CA ILE A 840 31.68 -24.37 -1.92
C ILE A 840 32.72 -23.83 -2.89
N TYR A 841 33.89 -24.46 -2.92
CA TYR A 841 35.01 -24.07 -3.76
C TYR A 841 34.65 -24.14 -5.26
N GLU A 842 35.16 -23.18 -6.02
CA GLU A 842 34.91 -22.97 -7.47
C GLU A 842 36.13 -23.41 -8.30
N GLY A 843 36.85 -24.46 -7.87
CA GLY A 843 38.06 -24.91 -8.55
C GLY A 843 37.80 -25.95 -9.64
N GLU A 844 38.59 -25.91 -10.71
CA GLU A 844 38.52 -26.90 -11.80
C GLU A 844 38.66 -28.36 -11.29
N GLU A 845 39.47 -28.56 -10.25
CA GLU A 845 39.78 -29.87 -9.67
C GLU A 845 38.60 -30.54 -8.94
N ASP A 846 37.53 -29.81 -8.60
CA ASP A 846 36.35 -30.37 -7.90
C ASP A 846 35.38 -31.09 -8.85
N GLY A 847 35.60 -30.99 -10.17
CA GLY A 847 34.76 -31.63 -11.18
C GLY A 847 33.27 -31.32 -11.00
N ALA A 848 32.43 -32.36 -10.95
CA ALA A 848 31.00 -32.22 -10.72
C ALA A 848 30.61 -31.86 -9.28
N ASN A 849 31.54 -31.94 -8.31
CA ASN A 849 31.26 -31.63 -6.90
C ASN A 849 31.41 -30.14 -6.58
N SER A 850 30.82 -29.30 -7.41
CA SER A 850 30.84 -27.85 -7.24
C SER A 850 29.47 -27.24 -7.57
N LEU A 851 29.26 -26.01 -7.10
CA LEU A 851 28.15 -25.16 -7.55
C LEU A 851 28.51 -24.38 -8.84
N THR A 852 29.70 -24.60 -9.40
CA THR A 852 30.16 -24.05 -10.69
C THR A 852 30.77 -25.12 -11.60
N PRO A 853 30.13 -26.29 -11.81
CA PRO A 853 30.74 -27.42 -12.54
C PRO A 853 31.07 -27.10 -14.02
N TYR A 854 30.52 -26.02 -14.58
CA TYR A 854 30.88 -25.55 -15.92
C TYR A 854 32.32 -25.02 -15.99
N GLU A 855 32.92 -24.58 -14.89
CA GLU A 855 34.32 -24.14 -14.82
C GLU A 855 35.26 -25.34 -14.92
N SER A 856 34.88 -26.47 -14.34
CA SER A 856 35.60 -27.74 -14.41
C SER A 856 35.35 -28.51 -15.71
N CYS A 857 34.62 -27.96 -16.67
CA CYS A 857 34.23 -28.64 -17.90
C CYS A 857 35.01 -28.08 -19.11
N PRO A 858 36.08 -28.74 -19.58
CA PRO A 858 36.84 -28.27 -20.75
C PRO A 858 36.01 -28.11 -22.03
N GLY A 859 34.94 -28.89 -22.18
CA GLY A 859 34.00 -28.77 -23.29
C GLY A 859 33.08 -27.54 -23.22
N TYR A 860 33.06 -26.80 -22.11
CA TYR A 860 32.30 -25.56 -21.96
C TYR A 860 33.15 -24.33 -22.32
N SER A 861 32.52 -23.34 -22.95
CA SER A 861 33.12 -22.02 -23.14
C SER A 861 32.06 -20.95 -23.00
N SER A 862 32.38 -19.89 -22.26
CA SER A 862 31.53 -18.70 -22.10
C SER A 862 31.27 -17.97 -23.42
N SER A 863 32.10 -18.21 -24.45
CA SER A 863 31.96 -17.60 -25.79
C SER A 863 31.05 -18.39 -26.74
N THR A 864 30.72 -19.64 -26.43
CA THR A 864 29.89 -20.50 -27.29
C THR A 864 28.51 -19.88 -27.49
N GLY A 865 28.06 -19.78 -28.74
CA GLY A 865 26.80 -19.10 -29.10
C GLY A 865 26.98 -17.65 -29.55
N GLY A 866 28.16 -17.07 -29.33
CA GLY A 866 28.47 -15.69 -29.68
C GLY A 866 28.35 -15.40 -31.18
N ASP A 867 28.80 -16.32 -32.04
CA ASP A 867 28.71 -16.16 -33.50
C ASP A 867 27.26 -16.12 -33.99
N GLN A 868 26.43 -17.05 -33.51
CA GLN A 868 25.01 -17.16 -33.88
C GLN A 868 24.21 -15.97 -33.34
N SER A 869 24.48 -15.58 -32.08
CA SER A 869 23.88 -14.39 -31.47
C SER A 869 24.27 -13.11 -32.22
N SER A 870 25.54 -12.98 -32.60
CA SER A 870 26.06 -11.82 -33.35
C SER A 870 25.46 -11.69 -34.76
N GLU A 871 25.05 -12.79 -35.38
CA GLU A 871 24.32 -12.76 -36.65
C GLU A 871 22.95 -12.10 -36.47
N PHE A 872 22.16 -12.54 -35.48
CA PHE A 872 20.84 -11.96 -35.21
C PHE A 872 20.91 -10.55 -34.58
N LEU A 873 21.95 -10.26 -33.79
CA LEU A 873 22.25 -8.92 -33.27
C LEU A 873 22.26 -7.88 -34.39
N LYS A 874 22.95 -8.18 -35.49
CA LYS A 874 23.01 -7.29 -36.67
C LYS A 874 21.65 -7.12 -37.34
N VAL A 875 20.81 -8.15 -37.31
CA VAL A 875 19.46 -8.11 -37.91
C VAL A 875 18.55 -7.15 -37.13
N TYR A 876 18.44 -7.31 -35.81
CA TYR A 876 17.47 -6.52 -35.04
C TYR A 876 17.95 -5.10 -34.74
N THR A 877 19.26 -4.85 -34.66
CA THR A 877 19.82 -3.52 -34.36
C THR A 877 19.93 -2.62 -35.58
N ALA A 878 19.92 -3.15 -36.80
CA ALA A 878 20.03 -2.34 -38.02
C ALA A 878 18.93 -1.25 -38.13
N PRO A 879 17.63 -1.54 -37.90
CA PRO A 879 16.59 -0.51 -37.89
C PRO A 879 16.75 0.59 -36.82
N PRO A 880 16.95 0.31 -35.51
CA PRO A 880 17.16 1.35 -34.51
C PRO A 880 18.46 2.13 -34.72
N ALA A 881 19.56 1.48 -35.12
CA ALA A 881 20.81 2.17 -35.44
C ALA A 881 20.63 3.17 -36.60
N ALA A 882 19.94 2.77 -37.68
CA ALA A 882 19.63 3.68 -38.78
C ALA A 882 18.74 4.86 -38.33
N ARG A 883 17.73 4.60 -37.47
CA ARG A 883 16.85 5.63 -36.91
C ARG A 883 17.64 6.64 -36.07
N PHE A 884 18.51 6.18 -35.18
CA PHE A 884 19.30 7.06 -34.33
C PHE A 884 20.39 7.80 -35.10
N ASN A 885 21.03 7.16 -36.09
CA ASN A 885 21.98 7.83 -36.99
C ASN A 885 21.31 8.90 -37.86
N SER A 886 20.06 8.72 -38.25
CA SER A 886 19.31 9.79 -38.93
C SER A 886 19.03 10.98 -38.01
N ALA A 887 18.84 10.75 -36.70
CA ALA A 887 18.54 11.79 -35.72
C ALA A 887 19.80 12.51 -35.20
N ALA A 888 20.91 11.78 -35.08
CA ALA A 888 22.20 12.26 -34.58
C ALA A 888 23.36 11.67 -35.42
N PRO A 889 23.54 12.12 -36.67
CA PRO A 889 24.50 11.53 -37.60
C PRO A 889 25.95 11.64 -37.16
N ALA A 890 26.28 12.65 -36.34
CA ALA A 890 27.63 12.83 -35.80
C ALA A 890 27.99 11.83 -34.68
N PHE A 891 27.03 11.08 -34.13
CA PHE A 891 27.31 10.06 -33.10
C PHE A 891 27.70 8.70 -33.72
N ASN A 892 27.14 8.34 -34.87
CA ASN A 892 27.38 7.07 -35.57
C ASN A 892 27.10 5.81 -34.71
N PHE A 893 25.86 5.57 -34.30
CA PHE A 893 25.38 4.38 -33.59
C PHE A 893 25.72 3.07 -34.31
N THR A 894 26.30 2.12 -33.59
CA THR A 894 26.58 0.73 -34.02
C THR A 894 25.59 -0.26 -33.41
N ALA A 895 25.68 -1.54 -33.79
CA ALA A 895 24.85 -2.59 -33.20
C ALA A 895 25.09 -2.76 -31.69
N GLU A 896 26.36 -2.68 -31.30
CA GLU A 896 26.84 -2.79 -29.92
C GLU A 896 26.33 -1.62 -29.07
N ASP A 897 26.25 -0.41 -29.62
CA ASP A 897 25.65 0.74 -28.91
C ASP A 897 24.16 0.49 -28.59
N ILE A 898 23.39 -0.07 -29.53
CA ILE A 898 21.96 -0.39 -29.31
C ILE A 898 21.82 -1.50 -28.26
N TYR A 899 22.72 -2.48 -28.28
CA TYR A 899 22.76 -3.54 -27.28
C TYR A 899 23.08 -2.98 -25.88
N ALA A 900 24.08 -2.10 -25.78
CA ALA A 900 24.45 -1.39 -24.56
C ALA A 900 23.29 -0.58 -23.97
N MET A 901 22.54 0.13 -24.82
CA MET A 901 21.33 0.85 -24.40
C MET A 901 20.27 -0.09 -23.80
N SER A 902 20.14 -1.30 -24.35
CA SER A 902 19.21 -2.32 -23.87
C SER A 902 19.66 -2.88 -22.51
N LEU A 903 20.96 -3.18 -22.34
CA LEU A 903 21.54 -3.59 -21.05
C LEU A 903 21.37 -2.53 -19.96
N LEU A 904 21.59 -1.25 -20.31
CA LEU A 904 21.44 -0.13 -19.39
C LEU A 904 20.00 0.00 -18.87
N CYS A 905 18.98 -0.38 -19.64
CA CYS A 905 17.61 -0.43 -19.13
C CYS A 905 17.48 -1.36 -17.91
N GLY A 906 18.04 -2.58 -17.95
CA GLY A 906 18.00 -3.53 -16.84
C GLY A 906 18.83 -3.09 -15.64
N TYR A 907 20.13 -2.87 -15.86
CA TYR A 907 21.06 -2.51 -14.80
C TYR A 907 20.70 -1.18 -14.12
N GLU A 908 20.38 -0.14 -14.88
CA GLU A 908 20.00 1.14 -14.28
C GLU A 908 18.68 1.03 -13.50
N THR A 909 17.73 0.20 -13.96
CA THR A 909 16.45 0.00 -13.26
C THR A 909 16.67 -0.65 -11.89
N VAL A 910 17.50 -1.68 -11.78
CA VAL A 910 17.77 -2.29 -10.46
C VAL A 910 18.56 -1.35 -9.55
N ILE A 911 19.34 -0.40 -10.08
CA ILE A 911 20.10 0.56 -9.27
C ILE A 911 19.26 1.77 -8.84
N ARG A 912 18.50 2.38 -9.77
CA ARG A 912 17.79 3.66 -9.60
C ARG A 912 16.27 3.52 -9.44
N GLY A 913 15.72 2.33 -9.67
CA GLY A 913 14.28 2.04 -9.67
C GLY A 913 13.57 2.30 -11.00
N SER A 914 14.23 2.96 -11.96
CA SER A 914 13.74 3.16 -13.33
C SER A 914 14.88 3.57 -14.25
N SER A 915 14.76 3.30 -15.56
CA SER A 915 15.72 3.77 -16.56
C SER A 915 15.01 4.44 -17.74
N PRO A 916 15.49 5.61 -18.22
CA PRO A 916 14.98 6.24 -19.43
C PRO A 916 15.24 5.40 -20.68
N PHE A 917 16.21 4.47 -20.66
CA PHE A 917 16.43 3.54 -21.77
C PHE A 917 15.28 2.54 -21.95
N CYS A 918 14.51 2.27 -20.90
CA CYS A 918 13.34 1.40 -20.96
C CYS A 918 12.11 2.07 -21.61
N ASP A 919 12.14 3.36 -21.98
CA ASP A 919 10.99 4.02 -22.61
C ASP A 919 10.73 3.41 -24.00
N LEU A 920 9.49 2.99 -24.26
CA LEU A 920 9.06 2.42 -25.55
C LEU A 920 9.18 3.39 -26.73
N LYS A 921 9.40 4.69 -26.46
CA LYS A 921 9.76 5.67 -27.48
C LYS A 921 11.19 5.52 -27.94
N VAL A 922 12.11 5.03 -27.11
CA VAL A 922 13.52 4.81 -27.45
C VAL A 922 13.65 3.55 -28.28
N LEU A 923 13.23 2.41 -27.72
CA LEU A 923 13.15 1.11 -28.40
C LEU A 923 11.71 0.60 -28.38
N SER A 924 11.20 0.22 -29.54
CA SER A 924 9.87 -0.33 -29.73
C SER A 924 9.75 -1.75 -29.17
N PRO A 925 8.53 -2.26 -28.91
CA PRO A 925 8.31 -3.64 -28.48
C PRO A 925 9.00 -4.70 -29.36
N ASN A 926 9.00 -4.52 -30.69
CA ASN A 926 9.67 -5.46 -31.59
C ASN A 926 11.20 -5.44 -31.43
N GLU A 927 11.79 -4.29 -31.08
CA GLU A 927 13.23 -4.16 -30.85
C GLU A 927 13.62 -4.80 -29.51
N TRP A 928 12.77 -4.70 -28.48
CA TRP A 928 12.93 -5.43 -27.22
C TRP A 928 12.81 -6.94 -27.40
N LEU A 929 11.84 -7.42 -28.18
CA LEU A 929 11.77 -8.84 -28.55
C LEU A 929 13.00 -9.29 -29.35
N GLY A 930 13.60 -8.39 -30.14
CA GLY A 930 14.88 -8.63 -30.79
C GLY A 930 16.04 -8.79 -29.81
N PHE A 931 16.12 -7.92 -28.79
CA PHE A 931 17.11 -8.05 -27.71
C PHE A 931 16.96 -9.37 -26.94
N GLU A 932 15.73 -9.71 -26.52
CA GLU A 932 15.42 -10.98 -25.86
C GLU A 932 15.86 -12.17 -26.73
N TYR A 933 15.46 -12.19 -28.01
CA TYR A 933 15.77 -13.31 -28.89
C TYR A 933 17.26 -13.44 -29.22
N THR A 934 18.00 -12.33 -29.30
CA THR A 934 19.46 -12.34 -29.41
C THR A 934 20.09 -13.08 -28.24
N ASN A 935 19.64 -12.76 -27.03
CA ASN A 935 20.08 -13.45 -25.82
C ASN A 935 19.58 -14.90 -25.75
N ASP A 936 18.39 -15.19 -26.24
CA ASP A 936 17.87 -16.56 -26.30
C ASP A 936 18.75 -17.45 -27.17
N ILE A 937 19.23 -16.95 -28.32
CA ILE A 937 20.21 -17.65 -29.15
C ILE A 937 21.51 -17.86 -28.37
N MET A 938 22.05 -16.81 -27.75
CA MET A 938 23.27 -16.91 -26.95
C MET A 938 23.15 -18.02 -25.89
N TYR A 939 22.13 -17.94 -25.03
CA TYR A 939 21.93 -18.92 -23.97
C TYR A 939 21.53 -20.31 -24.49
N HIS A 940 20.86 -20.42 -25.63
CA HIS A 940 20.55 -21.72 -26.25
C HIS A 940 21.81 -22.48 -26.62
N TYR A 941 22.81 -21.82 -27.20
CA TYR A 941 24.08 -22.45 -27.59
C TYR A 941 25.13 -22.50 -26.48
N ASN A 942 25.06 -21.60 -25.50
CA ASN A 942 26.00 -21.54 -24.38
C ASN A 942 25.67 -22.58 -23.29
N THR A 943 24.49 -22.45 -22.68
CA THR A 943 24.04 -23.25 -21.53
C THR A 943 22.75 -24.03 -21.80
N GLY A 944 22.19 -23.94 -23.00
CA GLY A 944 20.96 -24.60 -23.40
C GLY A 944 21.15 -25.85 -24.25
N TYR A 945 20.08 -26.27 -24.92
CA TYR A 945 20.06 -27.50 -25.75
C TYR A 945 20.98 -27.46 -26.98
N GLY A 946 21.43 -26.28 -27.39
CA GLY A 946 22.42 -26.15 -28.47
C GLY A 946 23.83 -26.52 -28.05
N SER A 947 24.08 -26.63 -26.74
CA SER A 947 25.36 -27.06 -26.17
C SER A 947 25.34 -28.56 -25.85
N PRO A 948 26.26 -29.38 -26.39
CA PRO A 948 26.28 -30.81 -26.15
C PRO A 948 26.66 -31.17 -24.70
N VAL A 949 27.35 -30.27 -23.99
CA VAL A 949 27.80 -30.49 -22.61
C VAL A 949 26.80 -30.00 -21.56
N SER A 950 25.80 -29.19 -21.95
CA SER A 950 24.89 -28.53 -21.01
C SER A 950 24.17 -29.53 -20.09
N GLY A 951 23.55 -30.58 -20.64
CA GLY A 951 22.87 -31.59 -19.83
C GLY A 951 23.81 -32.25 -18.81
N ALA A 952 25.03 -32.60 -19.23
CA ALA A 952 26.03 -33.24 -18.37
C ALA A 952 26.54 -32.33 -17.24
N ILE A 953 26.59 -31.01 -17.46
CA ILE A 953 26.95 -30.01 -16.43
C ILE A 953 25.85 -29.88 -15.38
N GLY A 954 24.58 -29.86 -15.79
CA GLY A 954 23.44 -29.67 -14.88
C GLY A 954 23.00 -30.94 -14.14
N PHE A 955 23.25 -32.11 -14.73
CA PHE A 955 22.77 -33.39 -14.22
C PHE A 955 23.28 -33.74 -12.81
N PRO A 956 24.55 -33.51 -12.42
CA PRO A 956 25.03 -33.80 -11.07
C PRO A 956 24.19 -33.13 -9.97
N TRP A 957 23.77 -31.88 -10.17
CA TRP A 957 22.90 -31.20 -9.21
C TRP A 957 21.50 -31.84 -9.17
N ALA A 958 20.87 -32.06 -10.32
CA ALA A 958 19.55 -32.69 -10.38
C ALA A 958 19.57 -34.09 -9.72
N ASN A 959 20.59 -34.89 -10.03
CA ASN A 959 20.76 -36.24 -9.50
C ASN A 959 20.94 -36.23 -7.98
N ALA A 960 21.85 -35.39 -7.47
CA ALA A 960 22.07 -35.24 -6.04
C ALA A 960 20.80 -34.76 -5.32
N THR A 961 20.11 -33.75 -5.86
CA THR A 961 18.88 -33.21 -5.27
C THR A 961 17.79 -34.26 -5.16
N PHE A 962 17.47 -34.99 -6.22
CA PHE A 962 16.43 -36.02 -6.16
C PHE A 962 16.80 -37.14 -5.19
N HIS A 963 18.05 -37.64 -5.23
CA HIS A 963 18.51 -38.65 -4.28
C HIS A 963 18.47 -38.18 -2.83
N THR A 964 18.87 -36.93 -2.55
CA THR A 964 18.78 -36.33 -1.22
C THR A 964 17.34 -36.23 -0.73
N LEU A 965 16.37 -35.91 -1.60
CA LEU A 965 14.97 -35.83 -1.22
C LEU A 965 14.31 -37.23 -1.06
N MET A 966 14.76 -38.23 -1.81
CA MET A 966 14.34 -39.64 -1.69
C MET A 966 14.95 -40.35 -0.47
N SER A 967 16.08 -39.86 0.05
CA SER A 967 16.77 -40.51 1.17
C SER A 967 15.91 -40.60 2.44
N ALA A 968 16.23 -41.58 3.29
CA ALA A 968 15.56 -41.79 4.57
C ALA A 968 15.61 -40.51 5.41
N HIS A 969 14.43 -40.05 5.83
CA HIS A 969 14.25 -38.78 6.52
C HIS A 969 13.82 -39.03 7.97
N ASN A 970 14.50 -38.40 8.93
CA ASN A 970 14.12 -38.46 10.33
C ASN A 970 13.69 -37.07 10.80
N ASN A 971 12.38 -36.88 10.90
CA ASN A 971 11.73 -35.61 11.25
C ASN A 971 12.10 -35.08 12.66
N ILE A 972 12.82 -35.87 13.47
CA ILE A 972 13.28 -35.54 14.84
C ILE A 972 14.82 -35.38 14.89
N SER A 973 15.52 -35.70 13.81
CA SER A 973 16.99 -35.64 13.75
C SER A 973 17.48 -34.20 13.88
N ASN A 974 18.52 -33.99 14.69
CA ASN A 974 19.24 -32.72 14.79
C ASN A 974 20.52 -32.72 13.94
N ALA A 975 20.70 -33.66 13.01
CA ALA A 975 21.88 -33.71 12.13
C ALA A 975 21.80 -32.61 11.05
N THR A 976 22.93 -31.99 10.71
CA THR A 976 23.03 -30.98 9.64
C THR A 976 22.85 -31.59 8.24
N THR A 977 23.03 -32.90 8.11
CA THR A 977 22.86 -33.66 6.86
C THR A 977 21.40 -34.04 6.57
N ASP A 978 20.51 -33.97 7.57
CA ASP A 978 19.10 -34.34 7.46
C ASP A 978 18.20 -33.10 7.64
N GLN A 979 18.04 -32.34 6.56
CA GLN A 979 17.23 -31.11 6.50
C GLN A 979 15.94 -31.32 5.70
N ASP A 980 14.94 -30.49 5.97
CA ASP A 980 13.69 -30.47 5.19
C ASP A 980 13.83 -29.58 3.95
N LEU A 981 14.72 -28.58 4.04
CA LEU A 981 14.96 -27.58 3.01
C LEU A 981 16.45 -27.54 2.65
N TYR A 982 16.77 -27.64 1.37
CA TYR A 982 18.13 -27.55 0.84
C TYR A 982 18.20 -26.35 -0.10
N ILE A 983 19.09 -25.38 0.16
CA ILE A 983 19.20 -24.18 -0.68
C ILE A 983 20.65 -24.01 -1.10
N SER A 984 20.86 -23.88 -2.41
CA SER A 984 22.17 -23.70 -3.03
C SER A 984 22.20 -22.45 -3.90
N PHE A 985 23.26 -21.65 -3.81
CA PHE A 985 23.47 -20.43 -4.59
C PHE A 985 24.59 -20.57 -5.62
N THR A 986 24.34 -20.12 -6.85
CA THR A 986 25.24 -20.25 -8.01
C THR A 986 25.16 -19.04 -8.94
N HIS A 987 25.86 -19.08 -10.06
CA HIS A 987 25.86 -18.09 -11.13
C HIS A 987 24.77 -18.36 -12.18
N ARG A 988 24.74 -17.54 -13.24
CA ARG A 988 23.69 -17.59 -14.27
C ARG A 988 23.80 -18.84 -15.16
N GLU A 989 24.94 -19.50 -15.16
CA GLU A 989 25.30 -20.60 -16.06
C GLU A 989 24.71 -21.95 -15.61
N LEU A 990 24.66 -22.24 -14.31
CA LEU A 990 24.22 -23.55 -13.81
C LEU A 990 22.69 -23.77 -13.83
N PRO A 991 21.81 -22.82 -13.46
CA PRO A 991 20.37 -23.03 -13.53
C PRO A 991 19.87 -23.48 -14.92
N PRO A 992 20.24 -22.86 -16.05
CA PRO A 992 19.78 -23.31 -17.37
C PRO A 992 20.31 -24.69 -17.77
N THR A 993 21.52 -25.09 -17.35
CA THR A 993 22.03 -26.44 -17.62
C THR A 993 21.25 -27.50 -16.83
N VAL A 994 20.84 -27.19 -15.59
CA VAL A 994 19.91 -28.03 -14.81
C VAL A 994 18.56 -28.18 -15.53
N LEU A 995 18.02 -27.11 -16.11
CA LEU A 995 16.76 -27.19 -16.88
C LEU A 995 16.89 -28.10 -18.11
N VAL A 996 18.04 -28.07 -18.80
CA VAL A 996 18.34 -29.01 -19.90
C VAL A 996 18.44 -30.45 -19.39
N ALA A 997 19.12 -30.66 -18.26
CA ALA A 997 19.22 -31.98 -17.63
C ALA A 997 17.83 -32.56 -17.29
N LEU A 998 16.92 -31.71 -16.78
CA LEU A 998 15.53 -32.05 -16.48
C LEU A 998 14.61 -32.17 -17.72
N GLY A 999 15.10 -31.81 -18.92
CA GLY A 999 14.28 -31.87 -20.15
C GLY A 999 13.28 -30.72 -20.30
N LEU A 1000 13.42 -29.63 -19.53
CA LEU A 1000 12.50 -28.50 -19.53
C LEU A 1000 12.82 -27.48 -20.65
N PHE A 1001 11.80 -26.78 -21.13
CA PHE A 1001 11.90 -25.73 -22.17
C PHE A 1001 12.54 -26.17 -23.50
N ASN A 1002 12.45 -27.46 -23.85
CA ASN A 1002 12.96 -27.97 -25.12
C ASN A 1002 12.10 -27.50 -26.30
N ASN A 1003 12.67 -26.66 -27.18
CA ASN A 1003 11.99 -26.16 -28.37
C ASN A 1003 11.59 -27.27 -29.37
N SER A 1004 12.37 -28.36 -29.43
CA SER A 1004 12.15 -29.42 -30.42
C SER A 1004 10.87 -30.21 -30.17
N ALA A 1005 10.42 -30.29 -28.90
CA ALA A 1005 9.18 -30.96 -28.50
C ALA A 1005 7.93 -30.40 -29.20
N PHE A 1006 7.97 -29.13 -29.63
CA PHE A 1006 6.86 -28.44 -30.29
C PHE A 1006 7.13 -28.15 -31.77
N SER A 1007 8.15 -28.80 -32.35
CA SER A 1007 8.60 -28.57 -33.72
C SER A 1007 8.61 -29.85 -34.55
N ASN A 1008 8.52 -29.73 -35.87
CA ASN A 1008 8.61 -30.88 -36.80
C ASN A 1008 10.08 -31.25 -37.13
N THR A 1009 11.06 -30.79 -36.34
CA THR A 1009 12.49 -30.99 -36.61
C THR A 1009 13.18 -31.64 -35.42
N ASN A 1010 13.97 -32.67 -35.70
CA ASN A 1010 14.80 -33.33 -34.69
C ASN A 1010 16.09 -32.55 -34.39
N ASN A 1011 16.43 -31.55 -35.22
CA ASN A 1011 17.60 -30.72 -34.99
C ASN A 1011 17.20 -29.52 -34.11
N VAL A 1012 17.54 -29.57 -32.83
CA VAL A 1012 17.19 -28.50 -31.87
C VAL A 1012 17.73 -27.14 -32.27
N ASN A 1013 18.89 -27.06 -32.92
CA ASN A 1013 19.48 -25.79 -33.38
C ASN A 1013 18.66 -25.14 -34.50
N SER A 1014 17.98 -25.94 -35.33
CA SER A 1014 17.08 -25.40 -36.37
C SER A 1014 15.83 -24.73 -35.80
N THR A 1015 15.55 -24.90 -34.50
CA THR A 1015 14.42 -24.25 -33.81
C THR A 1015 14.72 -22.80 -33.38
N MET A 1016 15.99 -22.39 -33.43
CA MET A 1016 16.47 -21.05 -33.06
C MET A 1016 17.20 -20.39 -34.24
N PRO A 1017 16.48 -20.06 -35.35
CA PRO A 1017 17.10 -19.43 -36.52
C PRO A 1017 17.70 -18.05 -36.18
N SER A 1018 18.85 -17.73 -36.77
CA SER A 1018 19.59 -16.47 -36.58
C SER A 1018 19.16 -15.32 -37.50
N ASP A 1019 18.16 -15.53 -38.36
CA ASP A 1019 17.65 -14.55 -39.33
C ASP A 1019 16.26 -13.98 -38.95
N ARG A 1020 15.56 -14.58 -37.98
CA ARG A 1020 14.21 -14.20 -37.57
C ARG A 1020 13.88 -14.69 -36.16
N ILE A 1021 12.95 -14.00 -35.49
CA ILE A 1021 12.45 -14.41 -34.18
C ILE A 1021 11.54 -15.65 -34.31
N ASN A 1022 11.83 -16.69 -33.54
CA ASN A 1022 10.85 -17.76 -33.29
C ASN A 1022 9.89 -17.34 -32.16
N HIS A 1023 8.69 -16.87 -32.51
CA HIS A 1023 7.68 -16.44 -31.54
C HIS A 1023 7.06 -17.60 -30.74
N ARG A 1024 7.26 -18.85 -31.16
CA ARG A 1024 6.70 -20.06 -30.50
C ARG A 1024 7.72 -20.83 -29.67
N ARG A 1025 8.93 -20.30 -29.50
CA ARG A 1025 9.98 -20.93 -28.70
C ARG A 1025 9.55 -21.09 -27.24
N ALA A 1026 9.91 -22.22 -26.65
CA ALA A 1026 9.84 -22.48 -25.23
C ALA A 1026 11.08 -21.90 -24.51
N TRP A 1027 12.25 -21.93 -25.17
CA TRP A 1027 13.49 -21.35 -24.66
C TRP A 1027 13.47 -19.82 -24.70
N LYS A 1028 13.11 -19.21 -23.57
CA LYS A 1028 13.08 -17.76 -23.36
C LYS A 1028 13.95 -17.40 -22.16
N SER A 1029 15.10 -16.80 -22.42
CA SER A 1029 16.11 -16.42 -21.42
C SER A 1029 15.55 -15.48 -20.35
N SER A 1030 14.62 -14.58 -20.68
CA SER A 1030 13.95 -13.72 -19.69
C SER A 1030 13.16 -14.51 -18.64
N HIS A 1031 12.69 -15.70 -18.97
CA HIS A 1031 11.96 -16.59 -18.05
C HIS A 1031 12.87 -17.61 -17.35
N ILE A 1032 14.05 -17.87 -17.92
CA ILE A 1032 14.94 -18.98 -17.54
C ILE A 1032 16.18 -18.49 -16.77
N VAL A 1033 16.67 -17.29 -17.09
CA VAL A 1033 17.84 -16.69 -16.46
C VAL A 1033 17.63 -15.23 -15.99
N PRO A 1034 16.48 -14.78 -15.46
CA PRO A 1034 16.42 -13.48 -14.78
C PRO A 1034 17.36 -13.43 -13.56
N PHE A 1035 17.57 -12.24 -12.98
CA PHE A 1035 18.19 -12.16 -11.66
C PHE A 1035 17.39 -12.98 -10.65
N LEU A 1036 18.09 -13.60 -9.69
CA LEU A 1036 17.48 -14.44 -8.66
C LEU A 1036 16.65 -15.62 -9.22
N THR A 1037 16.97 -16.08 -10.44
CA THR A 1037 16.40 -17.31 -11.00
C THR A 1037 16.49 -18.42 -9.98
N ASN A 1038 15.40 -19.15 -9.77
CA ASN A 1038 15.39 -20.30 -8.88
C ASN A 1038 14.71 -21.51 -9.50
N VAL A 1039 15.37 -22.67 -9.38
CA VAL A 1039 14.83 -23.99 -9.70
C VAL A 1039 14.58 -24.71 -8.40
N ALA A 1040 13.33 -25.06 -8.13
CA ALA A 1040 12.93 -25.76 -6.92
C ALA A 1040 12.41 -27.16 -7.23
N VAL A 1041 12.77 -28.13 -6.40
CA VAL A 1041 12.21 -29.49 -6.42
C VAL A 1041 11.47 -29.70 -5.11
N GLU A 1042 10.18 -29.99 -5.18
CA GLU A 1042 9.35 -30.29 -4.01
C GLU A 1042 9.03 -31.79 -3.97
N LYS A 1043 9.25 -32.42 -2.81
CA LYS A 1043 8.72 -33.74 -2.45
C LYS A 1043 7.40 -33.56 -1.73
N MET A 1044 6.37 -34.25 -2.19
CA MET A 1044 5.00 -34.13 -1.69
C MET A 1044 4.44 -35.49 -1.31
N GLU A 1045 3.75 -35.54 -0.19
CA GLU A 1045 2.86 -36.66 0.17
C GLU A 1045 1.45 -36.29 -0.24
N CYS A 1046 0.85 -37.07 -1.13
CA CYS A 1046 -0.46 -36.76 -1.71
C CYS A 1046 -1.52 -37.80 -1.34
N GLU A 1047 -2.66 -37.31 -0.88
CA GLU A 1047 -3.91 -38.06 -0.74
C GLU A 1047 -5.00 -37.30 -1.51
N SER A 1048 -5.05 -37.52 -2.82
CA SER A 1048 -5.95 -36.81 -3.73
C SER A 1048 -7.07 -37.74 -4.20
N PHE A 1049 -8.28 -37.22 -4.43
CA PHE A 1049 -9.42 -38.04 -4.86
C PHE A 1049 -9.24 -38.68 -6.25
N ALA A 1050 -8.33 -38.17 -7.07
CA ALA A 1050 -8.10 -38.60 -8.44
C ALA A 1050 -6.86 -39.51 -8.63
N PHE A 1051 -6.00 -39.62 -7.63
CA PHE A 1051 -4.73 -40.36 -7.69
C PHE A 1051 -4.59 -41.26 -6.47
N GLU A 1052 -3.86 -42.37 -6.60
CA GLU A 1052 -3.57 -43.21 -5.44
C GLU A 1052 -2.72 -42.45 -4.41
N LYS A 1053 -2.85 -42.83 -3.14
CA LYS A 1053 -2.06 -42.23 -2.07
C LYS A 1053 -0.59 -42.61 -2.29
N GLY A 1054 0.28 -41.62 -2.39
CA GLY A 1054 1.69 -41.84 -2.68
C GLY A 1054 2.55 -40.60 -2.56
N THR A 1055 3.85 -40.81 -2.79
CA THR A 1055 4.87 -39.78 -2.81
C THR A 1055 5.06 -39.27 -4.23
N PHE A 1056 5.05 -37.95 -4.41
CA PHE A 1056 5.19 -37.30 -5.70
C PHE A 1056 6.23 -36.17 -5.66
N TYR A 1057 6.83 -35.89 -6.81
CA TYR A 1057 7.85 -34.87 -6.98
C TYR A 1057 7.43 -33.87 -8.05
N ARG A 1058 7.65 -32.58 -7.83
CA ARG A 1058 7.43 -31.56 -8.86
C ARG A 1058 8.55 -30.54 -8.90
N VAL A 1059 8.73 -29.93 -10.08
CA VAL A 1059 9.74 -28.90 -10.31
C VAL A 1059 9.06 -27.55 -10.51
N LEU A 1060 9.60 -26.50 -9.90
CA LEU A 1060 9.19 -25.11 -10.09
C LEU A 1060 10.37 -24.31 -10.64
N VAL A 1061 10.10 -23.44 -11.60
CA VAL A 1061 11.08 -22.49 -12.15
C VAL A 1061 10.53 -21.10 -11.94
N ASN A 1062 11.20 -20.29 -11.13
CA ASN A 1062 10.75 -18.95 -10.73
C ASN A 1062 9.32 -18.96 -10.16
N GLY A 1063 9.03 -19.97 -9.33
CA GLY A 1063 7.70 -20.19 -8.75
C GLY A 1063 6.65 -20.78 -9.70
N SER A 1064 6.94 -20.95 -10.99
CA SER A 1064 6.03 -21.57 -11.97
C SER A 1064 6.27 -23.08 -12.05
N PRO A 1065 5.27 -23.93 -11.77
CA PRO A 1065 5.41 -25.38 -11.91
C PRO A 1065 5.70 -25.79 -13.36
N GLN A 1066 6.56 -26.78 -13.53
CA GLN A 1066 6.93 -27.36 -14.82
C GLN A 1066 6.69 -28.87 -14.81
N SER A 1067 6.06 -29.39 -15.86
CA SER A 1067 5.88 -30.82 -16.07
C SER A 1067 7.18 -31.46 -16.56
N LEU A 1068 7.53 -32.61 -15.98
CA LEU A 1068 8.64 -33.43 -16.46
C LEU A 1068 8.17 -34.34 -17.59
N ASP A 1069 8.76 -34.21 -18.77
CA ASP A 1069 8.40 -35.04 -19.92
C ASP A 1069 8.72 -36.51 -19.64
N GLY A 1070 7.73 -37.38 -19.80
CA GLY A 1070 7.84 -38.80 -19.44
C GLY A 1070 7.68 -39.12 -17.95
N CYS A 1071 7.46 -38.14 -17.06
CA CYS A 1071 7.08 -38.40 -15.66
C CYS A 1071 6.14 -37.31 -15.12
N SER A 1072 4.84 -37.45 -15.44
CA SER A 1072 3.78 -36.48 -15.12
C SER A 1072 2.47 -37.19 -14.74
N ASP A 1073 2.60 -38.36 -14.14
CA ASP A 1073 1.56 -39.31 -13.78
C ASP A 1073 0.85 -39.01 -12.44
N GLY A 1074 1.31 -38.01 -11.70
CA GLY A 1074 0.78 -37.58 -10.42
C GLY A 1074 -0.08 -36.31 -10.43
N PRO A 1075 -0.62 -35.90 -9.26
CA PRO A 1075 -1.42 -34.69 -9.11
C PRO A 1075 -0.70 -33.43 -9.62
N GLY A 1076 -1.36 -32.63 -10.45
CA GLY A 1076 -0.80 -31.39 -10.98
C GLY A 1076 0.42 -31.59 -11.90
N GLU A 1077 0.45 -32.69 -12.65
CA GLU A 1077 1.57 -33.09 -13.52
C GLU A 1077 2.88 -33.31 -12.75
N SER A 1078 2.77 -33.81 -11.52
CA SER A 1078 3.91 -34.28 -10.72
C SER A 1078 4.31 -35.71 -11.10
N CYS A 1079 5.48 -36.14 -10.66
CA CYS A 1079 6.11 -37.43 -10.96
C CYS A 1079 6.04 -38.36 -9.74
N GLU A 1080 5.50 -39.56 -9.88
CA GLU A 1080 5.48 -40.56 -8.79
C GLU A 1080 6.90 -41.02 -8.43
N GLU A 1081 7.18 -41.28 -7.15
CA GLU A 1081 8.52 -41.71 -6.68
C GLU A 1081 9.02 -43.00 -7.35
N SER A 1082 8.11 -43.93 -7.67
CA SER A 1082 8.42 -45.21 -8.32
C SER A 1082 8.93 -45.02 -9.77
N GLU A 1083 8.29 -44.14 -10.53
CA GLU A 1083 8.66 -43.79 -11.90
C GLU A 1083 9.84 -42.80 -11.95
N LEU A 1084 9.98 -41.93 -10.93
CA LEU A 1084 11.04 -40.93 -10.85
C LEU A 1084 12.45 -41.56 -10.93
N VAL A 1085 12.68 -42.68 -10.26
CA VAL A 1085 13.99 -43.35 -10.26
C VAL A 1085 14.38 -43.78 -11.67
N GLY A 1086 13.47 -44.48 -12.37
CA GLY A 1086 13.70 -44.90 -13.75
C GLY A 1086 13.81 -43.73 -14.72
N TRP A 1087 13.01 -42.68 -14.50
CA TRP A 1087 13.10 -41.44 -15.27
C TRP A 1087 14.47 -40.77 -15.09
N LEU A 1088 14.96 -40.63 -13.85
CA LEU A 1088 16.23 -39.99 -13.53
C LEU A 1088 17.43 -40.77 -14.11
N GLU A 1089 17.41 -42.10 -14.01
CA GLU A 1089 18.40 -42.97 -14.66
C GLU A 1089 18.38 -42.78 -16.18
N GLY A 1090 17.20 -42.78 -16.81
CA GLY A 1090 17.05 -42.52 -18.24
C GLY A 1090 17.53 -41.12 -18.65
N ARG A 1091 17.32 -40.10 -17.82
CA ARG A 1091 17.89 -38.76 -18.03
C ARG A 1091 19.42 -38.81 -18.00
N GLY A 1092 20.00 -39.54 -17.05
CA GLY A 1092 21.44 -39.76 -16.94
C GLY A 1092 22.05 -40.41 -18.19
N GLU A 1093 21.37 -41.40 -18.76
CA GLU A 1093 21.78 -42.04 -20.03
C GLU A 1093 21.72 -41.06 -21.22
N VAL A 1094 20.71 -40.19 -21.27
CA VAL A 1094 20.53 -39.20 -22.35
C VAL A 1094 21.59 -38.11 -22.30
N VAL A 1095 21.90 -37.58 -21.11
CA VAL A 1095 22.83 -36.46 -20.95
C VAL A 1095 24.30 -36.90 -20.86
N GLY A 1096 24.55 -38.14 -20.42
CA GLY A 1096 25.88 -38.70 -20.20
C GLY A 1096 26.54 -38.23 -18.89
N GLY A 1097 27.61 -38.92 -18.49
CA GLY A 1097 28.37 -38.59 -17.29
C GLY A 1097 29.24 -37.36 -17.47
N PHE A 1098 29.29 -36.49 -16.45
CA PHE A 1098 29.98 -35.21 -16.46
C PHE A 1098 31.40 -35.30 -17.04
N GLY A 1099 32.28 -36.10 -16.44
CA GLY A 1099 33.69 -36.22 -16.81
C GLY A 1099 33.88 -36.75 -18.22
N SER A 1100 33.04 -37.71 -18.64
CA SER A 1100 33.11 -38.30 -19.99
C SER A 1100 32.69 -37.31 -21.09
N VAL A 1101 31.64 -36.52 -20.86
CA VAL A 1101 31.09 -35.57 -21.85
C VAL A 1101 31.87 -34.27 -21.85
N CYS A 1102 32.31 -33.79 -20.69
CA CYS A 1102 33.13 -32.60 -20.55
C CYS A 1102 34.60 -32.81 -20.95
N GLY A 1103 35.07 -34.06 -21.03
CA GLY A 1103 36.47 -34.37 -21.35
C GLY A 1103 37.42 -34.04 -20.20
N VAL A 1104 37.02 -34.36 -18.96
CA VAL A 1104 37.79 -34.02 -17.76
C VAL A 1104 38.99 -34.97 -17.60
N GLU A 1105 40.19 -34.40 -17.46
CA GLU A 1105 41.45 -35.13 -17.24
C GLU A 1105 42.05 -34.93 -15.84
N TYR A 1106 41.39 -34.15 -14.97
CA TYR A 1106 41.87 -33.86 -13.61
C TYR A 1106 41.87 -35.12 -12.74
N GLY A 1107 42.98 -35.38 -12.03
CA GLY A 1107 43.18 -36.61 -11.26
C GLY A 1107 42.27 -36.76 -10.02
N ASN A 1108 41.66 -35.67 -9.55
CA ASN A 1108 40.76 -35.62 -8.40
C ASN A 1108 39.29 -35.35 -8.78
N GLY A 1109 38.97 -35.24 -10.07
CA GLY A 1109 37.61 -34.94 -10.54
C GLY A 1109 36.60 -36.05 -10.22
N THR A 1110 35.36 -35.67 -9.92
CA THR A 1110 34.22 -36.56 -9.68
C THR A 1110 33.07 -36.26 -10.64
N ASP A 1111 32.20 -37.26 -10.85
CA ASP A 1111 30.96 -37.15 -11.65
C ASP A 1111 29.72 -36.85 -10.79
N VAL A 1112 29.88 -36.81 -9.47
CA VAL A 1112 28.78 -36.71 -8.50
C VAL A 1112 28.94 -35.46 -7.65
N LEU A 1113 27.82 -34.77 -7.41
CA LEU A 1113 27.73 -33.67 -6.45
C LEU A 1113 27.40 -34.22 -5.05
N GLY A 1114 28.30 -34.01 -4.09
CA GLY A 1114 28.18 -34.48 -2.70
C GLY A 1114 28.01 -33.37 -1.66
N ILE A 1115 27.62 -32.15 -2.08
CA ILE A 1115 27.61 -30.97 -1.18
C ILE A 1115 26.64 -31.09 -0.01
N TYR A 1116 25.57 -31.87 -0.15
CA TYR A 1116 24.56 -32.05 0.89
C TYR A 1116 24.98 -33.03 1.99
N ASP A 1117 26.04 -33.80 1.77
CA ASP A 1117 26.59 -34.78 2.73
C ASP A 1117 27.75 -34.21 3.58
N MET A 1118 28.17 -32.96 3.30
CA MET A 1118 29.24 -32.23 4.02
C MET A 1118 28.76 -31.62 5.34
#